data_AF-A0AAC9UNP1-F1
#
_entry.id   AF-A0AAC9UNP1-F1
#
_cell.length_a   1.000
_cell.length_b   1.000
_cell.length_c   1.000
_cell.angle_alpha   90.00
_cell.angle_beta   90.00
_cell.angle_gamma   90.00
#
_symmetry.space_group_name_H-M   'P 1'
#
loop_
_entity.id
_entity.type
_entity.pdbx_description
1 polymer ?
#
loop_
_entity_poly.entity_id
_entity_poly.type
_entity_poly.pdbx_seq_one_letter_code
_entity_poly.pdbx_strand_id
1 'polypeptide(L)'
;MKNILQKTVLVSAVGLVTMTTHKAIAADTIKDNSVSSKLSSESSSTSSSSASSENSSTSSSVTSWSTEKQIEKETDKKQTTSSESVLNNETILKQNREIGPGYYAVAKSRMLSARSTNTQGFIDGIRAGAIAGWSKYGVLPSVSGAQAILESGWGQSLLSTQANNLFGIKGDYNGQSVTMPTQEYYNGQWVTINDQFRKYPSWNESIEDHGRFLAVNSRYSNLLGKTNYREVTSLLQSDGYATAPTYAASLNRIIEEYHLYDWDNSVINVNVADLNSAVVNGGTLQVSGWHATTNATNQKNSFLFLLDANSKAEVKRYRIQRKNRQDVQNAYPYISNSLNSGFDENIPLTADMYGKNFVLMSRYSSDYIGDTGVTDYLFNRVINIPNIMAASLDNFTIANNKIEIAGWHATSTSRDANNNYLILMDTATNREYKRYKISRTSRPDVAAAYPNILNAGKSGFEVEIPITRDMQGKTFKVLSRYATQSNGEGSLSDVIFNKTVTMPKQKNENKADFDEGWMDDKQVHVQGWHAIDDIANKPYHTLIFMDAATNREVHRVSVQNVQRADVNRAYPNISNSLNSGFNTSVNLTNKMKNKTLYVISRYSSDKNADSQYIDIQFNHKITPVVNNTINGNIGHMDSQISDGKTLKLSGWHTANESTNKPYHYLIIMDRNTNTEIKRIKVTNTKRTDVHNAYPNIYNSLNSGFSTTVKLTNNMKGKNVYVLSRYTSDPAGNLNTIDYYFGQTTFIN
;
A
#
# COMPACT_ATOMS: atom_id res chain seq x y z
N MET A 1 -10.10 39.84 23.43
CA MET A 1 -8.82 40.07 24.15
C MET A 1 -7.97 38.81 23.99
N LYS A 2 -6.66 38.95 23.74
CA LYS A 2 -5.63 37.88 23.60
C LYS A 2 -5.76 36.88 22.42
N ASN A 3 -4.97 37.16 21.39
CA ASN A 3 -4.44 36.18 20.42
C ASN A 3 -3.52 35.15 21.11
N ILE A 4 -3.32 33.99 20.47
CA ILE A 4 -2.00 33.31 20.34
C ILE A 4 -1.99 32.56 19.00
N LEU A 5 -0.89 32.66 18.25
CA LEU A 5 -0.71 32.01 16.96
C LEU A 5 -0.25 30.56 17.13
N GLN A 6 -0.73 29.63 16.29
CA GLN A 6 0.01 28.41 15.96
C GLN A 6 0.74 28.59 14.63
N LYS A 7 2.07 28.50 14.66
CA LYS A 7 2.91 28.40 13.47
C LYS A 7 2.88 26.96 12.94
N THR A 8 2.31 26.75 11.75
CA THR A 8 2.53 25.53 10.99
C THR A 8 3.87 25.64 10.26
N VAL A 9 4.84 24.78 10.61
CA VAL A 9 6.11 24.69 9.89
C VAL A 9 5.90 23.80 8.66
N LEU A 10 5.96 24.37 7.46
CA LEU A 10 6.17 23.59 6.24
C LEU A 10 7.63 23.13 6.19
N VAL A 11 7.86 21.81 6.22
CA VAL A 11 9.12 21.23 5.78
C VAL A 11 8.95 20.74 4.34
N SER A 12 9.37 21.57 3.38
CA SER A 12 9.41 21.22 1.97
C SER A 12 10.71 20.49 1.65
N ALA A 13 10.68 19.16 1.63
CA ALA A 13 11.81 18.34 1.17
C ALA A 13 11.83 18.29 -0.37
N VAL A 14 12.59 19.21 -0.98
CA VAL A 14 12.85 19.19 -2.43
C VAL A 14 13.93 18.16 -2.75
N GLY A 15 13.52 16.94 -3.04
CA GLY A 15 14.38 15.89 -3.57
C GLY A 15 14.50 16.00 -5.09
N LEU A 16 15.48 16.75 -5.59
CA LEU A 16 15.76 16.85 -7.02
C LEU A 16 16.50 15.58 -7.49
N VAL A 17 15.82 14.68 -8.20
CA VAL A 17 16.44 13.53 -8.86
C VAL A 17 16.33 13.69 -10.37
N THR A 18 17.48 13.89 -11.03
CA THR A 18 17.60 13.99 -12.48
C THR A 18 17.36 12.63 -13.13
N MET A 19 16.27 12.50 -13.90
CA MET A 19 16.04 11.31 -14.73
C MET A 19 16.98 11.30 -15.93
N THR A 20 17.89 10.32 -15.97
CA THR A 20 18.67 10.00 -17.18
C THR A 20 17.95 8.89 -17.94
N THR A 21 17.31 9.21 -19.05
CA THR A 21 16.51 8.25 -19.84
C THR A 21 17.39 7.17 -20.45
N HIS A 22 17.16 5.92 -20.06
CA HIS A 22 17.70 4.75 -20.77
C HIS A 22 16.58 3.99 -21.48
N LYS A 23 16.81 3.74 -22.77
CA LYS A 23 15.85 3.23 -23.74
C LYS A 23 15.79 1.71 -23.64
N ALA A 24 14.66 1.15 -23.23
CA ALA A 24 14.49 -0.31 -23.17
C ALA A 24 14.49 -0.93 -24.58
N ILE A 25 15.23 -2.02 -24.75
CA ILE A 25 15.19 -2.90 -25.92
C ILE A 25 14.31 -4.09 -25.55
N ALA A 26 13.31 -4.38 -26.38
CA ALA A 26 12.44 -5.54 -26.20
C ALA A 26 13.15 -6.85 -26.60
N ALA A 27 12.87 -7.93 -25.89
CA ALA A 27 13.24 -9.29 -26.27
C ALA A 27 12.07 -10.23 -26.00
N ASP A 28 11.95 -11.26 -26.84
CA ASP A 28 10.70 -11.96 -27.13
C ASP A 28 10.40 -13.19 -26.24
N THR A 29 9.11 -13.40 -26.06
CA THR A 29 8.37 -14.68 -25.91
C THR A 29 9.15 -16.00 -25.86
N ILE A 30 8.93 -16.80 -24.80
CA ILE A 30 8.82 -18.27 -24.88
C ILE A 30 7.59 -18.76 -24.08
N LYS A 31 6.92 -19.80 -24.58
CA LYS A 31 5.64 -20.35 -24.11
C LYS A 31 5.75 -21.44 -23.03
N ASP A 32 4.62 -21.64 -22.35
CA ASP A 32 4.05 -22.90 -21.82
C ASP A 32 4.97 -24.05 -21.39
N ASN A 33 4.74 -24.56 -20.16
CA ASN A 33 4.14 -25.90 -20.10
C ASN A 33 3.25 -26.10 -18.86
N SER A 34 2.12 -26.77 -19.06
CA SER A 34 1.11 -27.07 -18.05
C SER A 34 1.25 -28.48 -17.51
N VAL A 35 1.13 -28.69 -16.19
CA VAL A 35 0.69 -29.97 -15.62
C VAL A 35 -0.32 -29.72 -14.51
N SER A 36 -1.44 -30.44 -14.56
CA SER A 36 -2.51 -30.44 -13.57
C SER A 36 -2.50 -31.77 -12.81
N SER A 37 -2.70 -31.73 -11.50
CA SER A 37 -3.10 -32.91 -10.73
C SER A 37 -4.06 -32.53 -9.60
N LYS A 38 -5.36 -32.76 -9.83
CA LYS A 38 -6.32 -33.00 -8.74
C LYS A 38 -5.90 -34.26 -7.99
N LEU A 39 -6.08 -34.28 -6.68
CA LEU A 39 -6.75 -35.41 -6.03
C LEU A 39 -7.51 -34.93 -4.78
N SER A 40 -8.47 -35.73 -4.33
CA SER A 40 -9.53 -35.34 -3.40
C SER A 40 -9.43 -36.08 -2.06
N SER A 41 -10.10 -35.49 -1.06
CA SER A 41 -10.84 -36.16 0.04
C SER A 41 -10.24 -37.43 0.69
N GLU A 42 -10.09 -37.39 2.02
CA GLU A 42 -11.06 -38.09 2.87
C GLU A 42 -11.09 -37.60 4.33
N SER A 43 -12.19 -37.90 4.99
CA SER A 43 -12.56 -37.48 6.34
C SER A 43 -12.46 -38.63 7.33
N SER A 44 -12.15 -38.34 8.60
CA SER A 44 -12.65 -39.17 9.70
C SER A 44 -12.81 -38.37 11.00
N SER A 45 -13.71 -38.84 11.84
CA SER A 45 -14.35 -38.13 12.95
C SER A 45 -14.19 -38.88 14.27
N THR A 46 -14.15 -38.17 15.39
CA THR A 46 -14.59 -38.59 16.75
C THR A 46 -14.35 -37.40 17.70
N SER A 47 -15.05 -37.12 18.81
CA SER A 47 -16.46 -37.15 19.24
C SER A 47 -16.47 -37.27 20.78
N SER A 48 -17.04 -36.28 21.49
CA SER A 48 -17.41 -36.32 22.94
C SER A 48 -16.26 -36.45 23.97
N SER A 49 -16.36 -36.09 25.27
CA SER A 49 -17.53 -35.75 26.13
C SER A 49 -17.17 -34.88 27.37
N SER A 50 -17.98 -33.84 27.65
CA SER A 50 -18.50 -33.34 28.96
C SER A 50 -17.79 -33.46 30.34
N ALA A 51 -17.93 -32.35 31.11
CA ALA A 51 -18.36 -32.26 32.54
C ALA A 51 -17.34 -32.08 33.73
N SER A 52 -17.32 -30.84 34.23
CA SER A 52 -17.50 -30.36 35.64
C SER A 52 -16.66 -30.79 36.87
N SER A 53 -16.29 -29.73 37.62
CA SER A 53 -16.38 -29.52 39.09
C SER A 53 -15.31 -30.04 40.10
N GLU A 54 -14.73 -29.05 40.79
CA GLU A 54 -14.55 -28.92 42.26
C GLU A 54 -13.30 -29.42 43.03
N ASN A 55 -12.48 -28.40 43.40
CA ASN A 55 -12.20 -27.96 44.78
C ASN A 55 -10.94 -28.46 45.54
N SER A 56 -10.51 -27.63 46.52
CA SER A 56 -9.44 -27.80 47.53
C SER A 56 -7.98 -27.53 47.08
N SER A 57 -7.13 -26.79 47.81
CA SER A 57 -7.31 -25.77 48.86
C SER A 57 -5.99 -25.01 49.14
N THR A 58 -6.10 -23.80 49.72
CA THR A 58 -5.13 -23.10 50.62
C THR A 58 -3.60 -23.27 50.44
N SER A 59 -2.87 -22.16 50.24
CA SER A 59 -2.30 -21.38 51.37
C SER A 59 -1.46 -20.18 50.91
N SER A 60 -1.48 -19.09 51.69
CA SER A 60 -0.80 -17.82 51.42
C SER A 60 0.59 -17.75 52.05
N SER A 61 1.52 -17.01 51.44
CA SER A 61 2.39 -16.07 52.19
C SER A 61 3.00 -15.04 51.24
N VAL A 62 2.73 -13.75 51.49
CA VAL A 62 3.41 -12.61 50.87
C VAL A 62 4.06 -11.82 51.99
N THR A 63 5.35 -11.50 51.87
CA THR A 63 6.00 -10.54 52.76
C THR A 63 6.96 -9.65 51.98
N SER A 64 6.49 -8.45 51.65
CA SER A 64 7.32 -7.30 51.28
C SER A 64 7.97 -6.71 52.54
N TRP A 65 9.16 -6.11 52.44
CA TRP A 65 9.66 -5.10 53.39
C TRP A 65 10.44 -4.01 52.62
N SER A 66 10.36 -2.78 53.12
CA SER A 66 10.95 -1.57 52.54
C SER A 66 11.44 -0.66 53.65
N THR A 67 12.60 0.00 53.52
CA THR A 67 12.99 1.09 54.44
C THR A 67 13.95 2.09 53.78
N GLU A 68 13.66 3.38 53.95
CA GLU A 68 14.51 4.52 53.60
C GLU A 68 15.49 4.87 54.75
N LYS A 69 16.57 5.62 54.45
CA LYS A 69 17.10 6.60 55.41
C LYS A 69 17.88 7.75 54.75
N GLN A 70 17.96 8.87 55.47
CA GLN A 70 18.35 10.20 54.97
C GLN A 70 19.83 10.59 55.19
N ILE A 71 20.14 11.79 54.67
CA ILE A 71 21.40 12.54 54.59
C ILE A 71 21.76 13.22 55.92
N GLU A 72 23.06 13.40 56.23
CA GLU A 72 23.55 14.62 56.91
C GLU A 72 25.03 14.96 56.59
N LYS A 73 25.47 16.19 56.90
CA LYS A 73 26.80 16.77 56.62
C LYS A 73 27.45 17.31 57.91
N GLU A 74 28.78 17.28 58.01
CA GLU A 74 29.63 18.18 58.85
C GLU A 74 31.06 18.25 58.25
N THR A 75 32.00 18.97 58.89
CA THR A 75 32.84 19.96 58.14
C THR A 75 34.35 19.99 58.52
N ASP A 76 35.09 20.97 57.99
CA ASP A 76 36.54 21.19 58.07
C ASP A 76 37.19 21.27 59.46
N LYS A 77 38.51 20.97 59.51
CA LYS A 77 39.52 21.87 60.13
C LYS A 77 40.98 21.65 59.69
N LYS A 78 41.64 22.78 59.36
CA LYS A 78 43.11 23.00 59.24
C LYS A 78 43.84 22.72 60.59
N GLN A 79 45.18 22.64 60.73
CA GLN A 79 46.18 23.66 60.34
C GLN A 79 47.68 23.30 60.61
N THR A 80 48.61 23.94 59.87
CA THR A 80 50.01 24.38 60.22
C THR A 80 51.21 23.42 60.41
N THR A 81 52.14 23.45 59.42
CA THR A 81 53.61 23.77 59.48
C THR A 81 54.52 23.26 60.64
N SER A 82 55.74 22.73 60.40
CA SER A 82 56.91 23.53 59.93
C SER A 82 58.22 22.71 59.70
N SER A 83 59.05 23.21 58.77
CA SER A 83 60.52 23.19 58.56
C SER A 83 61.48 22.04 58.96
N GLU A 84 62.09 21.47 57.90
CA GLU A 84 63.53 21.19 57.64
C GLU A 84 64.57 20.79 58.73
N SER A 85 65.34 19.73 58.43
CA SER A 85 66.83 19.75 58.42
C SER A 85 67.39 18.54 57.64
N VAL A 86 68.67 18.61 57.25
CA VAL A 86 69.37 17.66 56.34
C VAL A 86 70.62 17.11 57.03
N LEU A 87 70.88 15.79 56.95
CA LEU A 87 72.23 15.23 56.70
C LEU A 87 72.20 13.72 56.35
N ASN A 88 73.32 13.22 55.81
CA ASN A 88 73.48 11.90 55.18
C ASN A 88 74.06 10.84 56.14
N ASN A 89 73.70 9.56 55.95
CA ASN A 89 74.60 8.48 55.47
C ASN A 89 74.09 7.06 55.80
N GLU A 90 74.40 6.14 54.88
CA GLU A 90 74.58 4.68 54.99
C GLU A 90 73.62 3.83 55.87
N THR A 91 73.08 2.74 55.31
CA THR A 91 72.31 1.77 56.10
C THR A 91 72.52 0.33 55.63
N ILE A 92 73.16 -0.47 56.50
CA ILE A 92 73.18 -1.93 56.40
C ILE A 92 71.78 -2.47 56.74
N LEU A 93 71.23 -3.32 55.87
CA LEU A 93 69.86 -3.83 55.98
C LEU A 93 69.68 -4.79 57.17
N LYS A 94 68.53 -4.70 57.86
CA LYS A 94 68.09 -5.67 58.88
C LYS A 94 66.68 -6.20 58.56
N GLN A 95 66.47 -7.49 58.84
CA GLN A 95 65.29 -8.29 58.53
C GLN A 95 64.07 -7.93 59.40
N ASN A 96 62.86 -7.95 58.82
CA ASN A 96 61.61 -8.14 59.58
C ASN A 96 61.21 -9.63 59.53
N ARG A 97 60.95 -10.24 60.68
CA ARG A 97 60.75 -11.71 60.81
C ARG A 97 59.29 -12.17 60.64
N GLU A 98 58.35 -11.25 60.45
CA GLU A 98 56.91 -11.57 60.40
C GLU A 98 56.35 -11.85 58.99
N ILE A 99 57.14 -11.69 57.92
CA ILE A 99 56.64 -11.65 56.52
C ILE A 99 57.23 -12.75 55.60
N GLY A 100 58.08 -13.65 56.12
CA GLY A 100 58.66 -14.76 55.34
C GLY A 100 59.90 -14.39 54.48
N PRO A 101 60.51 -15.38 53.79
CA PRO A 101 61.73 -15.18 53.01
C PRO A 101 61.44 -14.46 51.68
N GLY A 102 62.03 -13.27 51.49
CA GLY A 102 61.95 -12.53 50.21
C GLY A 102 62.09 -11.00 50.33
N TYR A 103 61.92 -10.43 51.52
CA TYR A 103 61.75 -8.98 51.66
C TYR A 103 63.06 -8.16 51.69
N TYR A 104 63.23 -7.28 50.71
CA TYR A 104 64.15 -6.14 50.77
C TYR A 104 63.35 -4.86 51.07
N ALA A 105 63.46 -4.33 52.30
CA ALA A 105 62.78 -3.09 52.69
C ALA A 105 63.54 -1.85 52.19
N VAL A 106 62.87 -0.96 51.45
CA VAL A 106 63.34 0.43 51.31
C VAL A 106 63.07 1.16 52.64
N ALA A 107 64.05 1.93 53.11
CA ALA A 107 64.01 2.55 54.44
C ALA A 107 62.82 3.52 54.63
N LYS A 108 62.23 3.48 55.83
CA LYS A 108 61.00 4.19 56.19
C LYS A 108 61.22 5.70 56.35
N SER A 109 61.14 6.46 55.26
CA SER A 109 60.91 7.91 55.32
C SER A 109 60.03 8.42 54.17
N ARG A 110 59.16 9.40 54.46
CA ARG A 110 58.24 10.09 53.52
C ARG A 110 57.24 9.22 52.74
N MET A 111 56.38 8.49 53.45
CA MET A 111 55.04 8.19 52.93
C MET A 111 54.17 9.47 52.88
N LEU A 112 53.12 9.46 52.04
CA LEU A 112 52.09 10.51 51.87
C LEU A 112 52.47 11.74 51.01
N SER A 113 52.82 11.53 49.73
CA SER A 113 52.33 12.35 48.59
C SER A 113 52.80 11.86 47.20
N ALA A 114 53.92 11.13 47.11
CA ALA A 114 54.46 10.68 45.81
C ALA A 114 53.98 9.28 45.33
N ARG A 115 53.02 8.65 46.04
CA ARG A 115 52.67 7.23 45.87
C ARG A 115 51.77 6.93 44.65
N SER A 116 51.27 7.94 43.93
CA SER A 116 50.16 7.74 42.97
C SER A 116 50.55 7.22 41.58
N THR A 117 51.75 7.53 41.07
CA THR A 117 52.08 7.29 39.64
C THR A 117 52.83 5.98 39.39
N ASN A 118 53.82 5.66 40.22
CA ASN A 118 54.63 4.43 40.07
C ASN A 118 53.81 3.17 40.41
N THR A 119 52.99 3.24 41.47
CA THR A 119 52.04 2.20 41.88
C THR A 119 51.08 1.81 40.74
N GLN A 120 50.49 2.78 40.04
CA GLN A 120 49.57 2.48 38.93
C GLN A 120 50.33 1.89 37.73
N GLY A 121 51.51 2.43 37.38
CA GLY A 121 52.33 1.88 36.30
C GLY A 121 52.76 0.42 36.51
N PHE A 122 53.03 0.03 37.76
CA PHE A 122 53.26 -1.38 38.11
C PHE A 122 51.99 -2.21 37.91
N ILE A 123 50.86 -1.78 38.49
CA ILE A 123 49.54 -2.44 38.38
C ILE A 123 49.13 -2.65 36.92
N ASP A 124 49.28 -1.64 36.07
CA ASP A 124 48.96 -1.74 34.64
C ASP A 124 49.94 -2.69 33.91
N GLY A 125 51.23 -2.63 34.26
CA GLY A 125 52.28 -3.45 33.66
C GLY A 125 52.19 -4.95 33.96
N ILE A 126 51.54 -5.34 35.06
CA ILE A 126 51.35 -6.74 35.49
C ILE A 126 49.98 -7.34 35.07
N ARG A 127 48.99 -6.49 34.74
CA ARG A 127 47.59 -6.90 34.54
C ARG A 127 47.40 -7.93 33.43
N ALA A 128 48.10 -7.77 32.31
CA ALA A 128 47.95 -8.65 31.15
C ALA A 128 48.42 -10.09 31.45
N GLY A 129 49.56 -10.24 32.14
CA GLY A 129 50.09 -11.52 32.60
C GLY A 129 49.19 -12.20 33.63
N ALA A 130 48.59 -11.43 34.57
CA ALA A 130 47.63 -11.97 35.54
C ALA A 130 46.36 -12.53 34.86
N ILE A 131 45.83 -11.81 33.86
CA ILE A 131 44.68 -12.26 33.06
C ILE A 131 45.05 -13.47 32.18
N ALA A 132 46.24 -13.50 31.59
CA ALA A 132 46.73 -14.66 30.83
C ALA A 132 46.92 -15.90 31.73
N GLY A 133 47.40 -15.70 32.97
CA GLY A 133 47.51 -16.74 34.00
C GLY A 133 46.17 -17.38 34.34
N TRP A 134 45.10 -16.60 34.50
CA TRP A 134 43.75 -17.12 34.64
C TRP A 134 43.34 -17.99 33.44
N SER A 135 43.50 -17.48 32.22
CA SER A 135 43.03 -18.20 31.03
C SER A 135 43.83 -19.47 30.70
N LYS A 136 45.11 -19.53 31.04
CA LYS A 136 45.99 -20.68 30.75
C LYS A 136 46.01 -21.71 31.89
N TYR A 137 45.89 -21.24 33.13
CA TYR A 137 46.21 -22.03 34.33
C TYR A 137 45.13 -21.98 35.42
N GLY A 138 44.10 -21.14 35.28
CA GLY A 138 43.01 -21.02 36.25
C GLY A 138 43.37 -20.26 37.53
N VAL A 139 44.50 -19.55 37.57
CA VAL A 139 44.90 -18.76 38.75
C VAL A 139 44.24 -17.39 38.71
N LEU A 140 43.54 -17.02 39.78
CA LEU A 140 42.71 -15.80 39.84
C LEU A 140 43.57 -14.53 39.66
N PRO A 141 43.21 -13.58 38.75
CA PRO A 141 44.06 -12.44 38.43
C PRO A 141 44.38 -11.53 39.62
N SER A 142 43.41 -11.25 40.49
CA SER A 142 43.59 -10.41 41.67
C SER A 142 44.63 -10.97 42.64
N VAL A 143 44.62 -12.29 42.82
CA VAL A 143 45.58 -13.01 43.67
C VAL A 143 46.96 -12.98 43.04
N SER A 144 47.08 -13.25 41.74
CA SER A 144 48.34 -13.16 41.00
C SER A 144 48.95 -11.75 41.10
N GLY A 145 48.11 -10.70 40.98
CA GLY A 145 48.51 -9.30 41.14
C GLY A 145 48.90 -8.94 42.58
N ALA A 146 48.16 -9.42 43.58
CA ALA A 146 48.48 -9.18 44.98
C ALA A 146 49.76 -9.90 45.44
N GLN A 147 49.99 -11.13 44.96
CA GLN A 147 51.26 -11.83 45.15
C GLN A 147 52.39 -11.08 44.46
N ALA A 148 52.23 -10.68 43.19
CA ALA A 148 53.22 -9.87 42.50
C ALA A 148 53.58 -8.59 43.29
N ILE A 149 52.60 -7.85 43.80
CA ILE A 149 52.82 -6.65 44.64
C ILE A 149 53.59 -6.99 45.93
N LEU A 150 53.19 -8.05 46.63
CA LEU A 150 53.75 -8.44 47.93
C LEU A 150 55.19 -8.97 47.81
N GLU A 151 55.41 -9.93 46.91
CA GLU A 151 56.68 -10.65 46.76
C GLU A 151 57.76 -9.77 46.11
N SER A 152 57.40 -8.92 45.15
CA SER A 152 58.36 -8.03 44.47
C SER A 152 58.60 -6.70 45.16
N GLY A 153 57.77 -6.33 46.15
CA GLY A 153 57.75 -5.01 46.74
C GLY A 153 57.47 -3.91 45.69
N TRP A 154 56.36 -4.01 44.96
CA TRP A 154 56.01 -3.10 43.84
C TRP A 154 57.03 -3.08 42.70
N GLY A 155 57.61 -4.24 42.37
CA GLY A 155 58.62 -4.40 41.34
C GLY A 155 60.01 -3.85 41.70
N GLN A 156 60.20 -3.34 42.93
CA GLN A 156 61.43 -2.65 43.33
C GLN A 156 62.51 -3.57 43.91
N SER A 157 62.22 -4.86 44.13
CA SER A 157 63.27 -5.81 44.56
C SER A 157 64.41 -5.90 43.53
N LEU A 158 65.62 -6.22 43.98
CA LEU A 158 66.79 -6.35 43.10
C LEU A 158 66.59 -7.43 42.02
N LEU A 159 65.89 -8.51 42.38
CA LEU A 159 65.57 -9.59 41.46
C LEU A 159 64.51 -9.17 40.43
N SER A 160 63.49 -8.41 40.85
CA SER A 160 62.45 -7.88 39.96
C SER A 160 62.99 -6.84 38.98
N THR A 161 63.94 -6.01 39.41
CA THR A 161 64.55 -4.95 38.57
C THR A 161 65.63 -5.47 37.61
N GLN A 162 66.41 -6.48 37.98
CA GLN A 162 67.46 -7.04 37.11
C GLN A 162 67.02 -8.21 36.23
N ALA A 163 65.96 -8.93 36.63
CA ALA A 163 65.54 -10.16 35.96
C ALA A 163 64.03 -10.27 35.69
N ASN A 164 63.25 -9.21 35.94
CA ASN A 164 61.79 -9.18 35.80
C ASN A 164 61.04 -10.25 36.62
N ASN A 165 61.72 -10.92 37.56
CA ASN A 165 61.18 -12.03 38.34
C ASN A 165 60.50 -11.47 39.60
N LEU A 166 59.16 -11.51 39.59
CA LEU A 166 58.32 -10.90 40.62
C LEU A 166 58.04 -11.82 41.81
N PHE A 167 58.31 -13.12 41.69
CA PHE A 167 57.87 -14.15 42.65
C PHE A 167 59.02 -15.00 43.20
N GLY A 168 60.28 -14.66 42.92
CA GLY A 168 61.43 -15.42 43.42
C GLY A 168 61.59 -16.82 42.83
N ILE A 169 61.04 -17.10 41.63
CA ILE A 169 61.05 -18.46 41.07
C ILE A 169 62.49 -18.84 40.66
N LYS A 170 62.95 -20.00 41.13
CA LYS A 170 64.30 -20.54 40.90
C LYS A 170 64.43 -21.33 39.59
N GLY A 171 65.67 -21.53 39.14
CA GLY A 171 66.04 -22.19 37.88
C GLY A 171 66.18 -21.22 36.71
N ASP A 172 65.91 -21.68 35.49
CA ASP A 172 65.89 -20.87 34.28
C ASP A 172 64.48 -20.73 33.67
N TYR A 173 64.31 -19.71 32.83
CA TYR A 173 63.16 -19.56 31.95
C TYR A 173 63.65 -19.49 30.50
N ASN A 174 63.39 -20.53 29.71
CA ASN A 174 63.89 -20.66 28.34
C ASN A 174 65.41 -20.45 28.22
N GLY A 175 66.19 -21.02 29.16
CA GLY A 175 67.64 -20.88 29.26
C GLY A 175 68.13 -19.56 29.88
N GLN A 176 67.23 -18.63 30.23
CA GLN A 176 67.57 -17.34 30.86
C GLN A 176 67.49 -17.43 32.38
N SER A 177 68.56 -17.02 33.07
CA SER A 177 68.64 -16.97 34.53
C SER A 177 69.54 -15.84 35.01
N VAL A 178 69.51 -15.58 36.32
CA VAL A 178 70.47 -14.74 37.04
C VAL A 178 70.88 -15.44 38.33
N THR A 179 72.16 -15.40 38.69
CA THR A 179 72.62 -15.87 40.00
C THR A 179 72.64 -14.70 40.98
N MET A 180 71.98 -14.86 42.12
CA MET A 180 71.88 -13.82 43.15
C MET A 180 72.00 -14.41 44.57
N PRO A 181 72.49 -13.64 45.55
CA PRO A 181 72.43 -14.04 46.94
C PRO A 181 70.97 -14.07 47.45
N THR A 182 70.60 -15.18 48.09
CA THR A 182 69.32 -15.41 48.77
C THR A 182 69.56 -15.88 50.20
N GLN A 183 68.58 -15.68 51.08
CA GLN A 183 68.62 -16.19 52.46
C GLN A 183 67.83 -17.48 52.57
N GLU A 184 68.51 -18.57 52.90
CA GLU A 184 67.90 -19.86 53.20
C GLU A 184 67.90 -20.12 54.71
N TYR A 185 66.89 -20.86 55.20
CA TYR A 185 66.78 -21.20 56.62
C TYR A 185 67.09 -22.68 56.83
N TYR A 186 68.31 -22.98 57.28
CA TYR A 186 68.74 -24.34 57.63
C TYR A 186 69.01 -24.44 59.13
N ASN A 187 68.56 -25.53 59.76
CA ASN A 187 68.89 -25.90 61.14
C ASN A 187 68.67 -24.78 62.19
N GLY A 188 67.67 -23.92 61.99
CA GLY A 188 67.35 -22.82 62.92
C GLY A 188 68.08 -21.50 62.66
N GLN A 189 68.86 -21.39 61.58
CA GLN A 189 69.62 -20.19 61.24
C GLN A 189 69.44 -19.76 59.78
N TRP A 190 69.44 -18.45 59.54
CA TRP A 190 69.48 -17.87 58.20
C TRP A 190 70.92 -17.87 57.70
N VAL A 191 71.16 -18.49 56.55
CA VAL A 191 72.42 -18.43 55.81
C VAL A 191 72.21 -17.74 54.47
N THR A 192 73.21 -17.00 53.99
CA THR A 192 73.17 -16.42 52.64
C THR A 192 73.90 -17.33 51.68
N ILE A 193 73.21 -17.81 50.63
CA ILE A 193 73.80 -18.61 49.55
C ILE A 193 73.56 -17.91 48.21
N ASN A 194 74.38 -18.18 47.20
CA ASN A 194 74.05 -17.81 45.83
C ASN A 194 73.14 -18.88 45.23
N ASP A 195 72.02 -18.45 44.65
CA ASP A 195 71.06 -19.34 43.99
C ASP A 195 70.71 -18.80 42.59
N GLN A 196 70.21 -19.68 41.73
CA GLN A 196 69.86 -19.38 40.35
C GLN A 196 68.37 -19.07 40.24
N PHE A 197 68.04 -17.86 39.82
CA PHE A 197 66.67 -17.39 39.64
C PHE A 197 66.33 -17.24 38.15
N ARG A 198 65.07 -17.50 37.81
CA ARG A 198 64.56 -17.33 36.44
C ARG A 198 64.69 -15.86 36.02
N LYS A 199 65.01 -15.63 34.74
CA LYS A 199 65.05 -14.29 34.15
C LYS A 199 64.04 -14.20 33.01
N TYR A 200 63.15 -13.21 33.09
CA TYR A 200 62.02 -13.06 32.17
C TYR A 200 62.19 -11.88 31.21
N PRO A 201 61.61 -11.95 29.98
CA PRO A 201 61.57 -10.82 29.05
C PRO A 201 60.87 -9.58 29.63
N SER A 202 59.73 -9.77 30.31
CA SER A 202 59.00 -8.74 31.05
C SER A 202 58.32 -9.32 32.30
N TRP A 203 57.68 -8.44 33.08
CA TRP A 203 56.83 -8.84 34.21
C TRP A 203 55.66 -9.74 33.81
N ASN A 204 55.12 -9.61 32.59
CA ASN A 204 53.97 -10.42 32.15
C ASN A 204 54.35 -11.91 32.03
N GLU A 205 55.53 -12.24 31.49
CA GLU A 205 56.00 -13.62 31.44
C GLU A 205 56.29 -14.18 32.85
N SER A 206 56.76 -13.35 33.78
CA SER A 206 56.96 -13.78 35.18
C SER A 206 55.65 -14.18 35.87
N ILE A 207 54.54 -13.51 35.57
CA ILE A 207 53.22 -13.78 36.16
C ILE A 207 52.54 -14.95 35.48
N GLU A 208 52.68 -15.06 34.15
CA GLU A 208 52.21 -16.25 33.43
C GLU A 208 52.93 -17.51 33.92
N ASP A 209 54.25 -17.46 34.10
CA ASP A 209 55.04 -18.59 34.60
C ASP A 209 54.82 -18.87 36.10
N HIS A 210 54.41 -17.87 36.90
CA HIS A 210 53.87 -18.08 38.25
C HIS A 210 52.53 -18.83 38.23
N GLY A 211 51.61 -18.45 37.32
CA GLY A 211 50.37 -19.18 37.09
C GLY A 211 50.63 -20.64 36.69
N ARG A 212 51.63 -20.86 35.82
CA ARG A 212 52.10 -22.21 35.45
C ARG A 212 52.67 -22.97 36.65
N PHE A 213 53.51 -22.33 37.46
CA PHE A 213 54.11 -22.93 38.66
C PHE A 213 53.04 -23.45 39.64
N LEU A 214 51.98 -22.66 39.87
CA LEU A 214 50.84 -23.09 40.67
C LEU A 214 50.11 -24.27 40.02
N ALA A 215 49.82 -24.21 38.71
CA ALA A 215 49.04 -25.25 38.05
C ALA A 215 49.76 -26.60 37.86
N VAL A 216 51.09 -26.62 37.70
CA VAL A 216 51.85 -27.88 37.60
C VAL A 216 52.17 -28.53 38.95
N ASN A 217 52.03 -27.78 40.04
CA ASN A 217 52.31 -28.28 41.39
C ASN A 217 51.02 -28.79 42.03
N SER A 218 50.89 -30.11 42.18
CA SER A 218 49.69 -30.78 42.70
C SER A 218 49.27 -30.32 44.11
N ARG A 219 50.17 -29.66 44.86
CA ARG A 219 49.88 -28.98 46.12
C ARG A 219 48.75 -27.94 45.98
N TYR A 220 48.68 -27.25 44.85
CA TYR A 220 47.80 -26.09 44.63
C TYR A 220 46.64 -26.37 43.65
N SER A 221 46.35 -27.64 43.32
CA SER A 221 45.30 -27.96 42.33
C SER A 221 43.88 -27.62 42.80
N ASN A 222 43.70 -27.40 44.10
CA ASN A 222 42.45 -27.06 44.79
C ASN A 222 41.97 -25.60 44.55
N LEU A 223 42.89 -24.67 44.24
CA LEU A 223 42.59 -23.25 44.05
C LEU A 223 42.32 -22.85 42.59
N LEU A 224 42.69 -23.71 41.63
CA LEU A 224 42.56 -23.43 40.20
C LEU A 224 41.08 -23.35 39.80
N GLY A 225 40.71 -22.30 39.06
CA GLY A 225 39.34 -22.02 38.62
C GLY A 225 38.41 -21.46 39.70
N LYS A 226 38.90 -21.25 40.93
CA LYS A 226 38.12 -20.62 42.01
C LYS A 226 37.97 -19.12 41.74
N THR A 227 36.74 -18.61 41.89
CA THR A 227 36.35 -17.22 41.59
C THR A 227 36.28 -16.31 42.82
N ASN A 228 36.53 -16.84 44.02
CA ASN A 228 36.53 -16.08 45.27
C ASN A 228 37.97 -15.92 45.79
N TYR A 229 38.51 -14.71 45.72
CA TYR A 229 39.89 -14.43 46.15
C TYR A 229 40.15 -14.71 47.63
N ARG A 230 39.13 -14.63 48.51
CA ARG A 230 39.29 -14.98 49.94
C ARG A 230 39.47 -16.48 50.14
N GLU A 231 38.79 -17.29 49.32
CA GLU A 231 38.97 -18.75 49.30
C GLU A 231 40.37 -19.09 48.77
N VAL A 232 40.75 -18.53 47.62
CA VAL A 232 42.06 -18.77 46.99
C VAL A 232 43.22 -18.39 47.91
N THR A 233 43.16 -17.22 48.55
CA THR A 233 44.23 -16.77 49.48
C THR A 233 44.29 -17.63 50.74
N SER A 234 43.15 -18.10 51.25
CA SER A 234 43.11 -19.07 52.36
C SER A 234 43.73 -20.40 51.98
N LEU A 235 43.46 -20.92 50.77
CA LEU A 235 44.06 -22.16 50.27
C LEU A 235 45.59 -22.02 50.09
N LEU A 236 46.06 -20.93 49.47
CA LEU A 236 47.50 -20.64 49.37
C LEU A 236 48.21 -20.67 50.73
N GLN A 237 47.56 -20.18 51.80
CA GLN A 237 48.11 -20.24 53.15
C GLN A 237 48.04 -21.65 53.77
N SER A 238 46.92 -22.38 53.65
CA SER A 238 46.81 -23.76 54.17
C SER A 238 47.77 -24.72 53.50
N ASP A 239 48.03 -24.51 52.21
CA ASP A 239 48.87 -25.37 51.38
C ASP A 239 50.36 -24.99 51.51
N GLY A 240 50.69 -24.02 52.37
CA GLY A 240 52.06 -23.63 52.69
C GLY A 240 52.79 -22.97 51.53
N TYR A 241 52.15 -22.02 50.83
CA TYR A 241 52.83 -21.12 49.90
C TYR A 241 53.83 -20.20 50.64
N ALA A 242 53.45 -19.70 51.81
CA ALA A 242 54.31 -18.89 52.68
C ALA A 242 54.25 -19.39 54.12
N THR A 243 55.32 -19.16 54.89
CA THR A 243 55.40 -19.51 56.32
C THR A 243 54.77 -18.48 57.25
N ALA A 244 54.38 -17.30 56.74
CA ALA A 244 53.80 -16.23 57.53
C ALA A 244 52.31 -16.51 57.85
N PRO A 245 51.88 -16.45 59.13
CA PRO A 245 50.49 -16.74 59.53
C PRO A 245 49.47 -15.68 59.07
N THR A 246 49.94 -14.54 58.57
CA THR A 246 49.15 -13.39 58.10
C THR A 246 49.12 -13.26 56.58
N TYR A 247 49.61 -14.27 55.84
CA TYR A 247 49.80 -14.21 54.39
C TYR A 247 48.48 -13.98 53.63
N ALA A 248 47.44 -14.78 53.88
CA ALA A 248 46.13 -14.63 53.24
C ALA A 248 45.48 -13.27 53.57
N ALA A 249 45.59 -12.82 54.82
CA ALA A 249 45.09 -11.50 55.24
C ALA A 249 45.81 -10.34 54.52
N SER A 250 47.12 -10.49 54.29
CA SER A 250 47.94 -9.50 53.58
C SER A 250 47.56 -9.41 52.11
N LEU A 251 47.36 -10.55 51.43
CA LEU A 251 46.88 -10.59 50.04
C LEU A 251 45.47 -10.00 49.92
N ASN A 252 44.52 -10.40 50.79
CA ASN A 252 43.17 -9.86 50.80
C ASN A 252 43.16 -8.34 50.93
N ARG A 253 43.97 -7.77 51.84
CA ARG A 253 44.10 -6.31 51.98
C ARG A 253 44.63 -5.66 50.70
N ILE A 254 45.60 -6.24 50.01
CA ILE A 254 46.13 -5.69 48.74
C ILE A 254 45.06 -5.73 47.64
N ILE A 255 44.30 -6.83 47.54
CA ILE A 255 43.20 -6.96 46.57
C ILE A 255 42.12 -5.90 46.79
N GLU A 256 41.81 -5.60 48.05
CA GLU A 256 40.85 -4.57 48.45
C GLU A 256 41.39 -3.14 48.27
N GLU A 257 42.61 -2.85 48.74
CA GLU A 257 43.24 -1.50 48.70
C GLU A 257 43.49 -1.00 47.28
N TYR A 258 43.70 -1.91 46.32
CA TYR A 258 43.99 -1.60 44.91
C TYR A 258 42.91 -2.08 43.93
N HIS A 259 41.74 -2.47 44.43
CA HIS A 259 40.58 -2.91 43.64
C HIS A 259 40.90 -4.02 42.61
N LEU A 260 41.86 -4.90 42.91
CA LEU A 260 42.33 -5.92 41.95
C LEU A 260 41.24 -6.95 41.59
N TYR A 261 40.19 -7.06 42.41
CA TYR A 261 39.00 -7.86 42.11
C TYR A 261 38.28 -7.41 40.83
N ASP A 262 38.49 -6.19 40.34
CA ASP A 262 37.97 -5.75 39.04
C ASP A 262 38.63 -6.49 37.87
N TRP A 263 39.82 -7.06 38.08
CA TRP A 263 40.46 -7.93 37.10
C TRP A 263 39.75 -9.28 37.02
N ASP A 264 39.36 -9.83 38.17
CA ASP A 264 38.56 -11.05 38.26
C ASP A 264 37.21 -10.86 37.57
N ASN A 265 36.52 -9.75 37.86
CA ASN A 265 35.29 -9.38 37.16
C ASN A 265 35.48 -9.28 35.64
N SER A 266 36.61 -8.75 35.17
CA SER A 266 36.96 -8.64 33.75
C SER A 266 37.29 -9.97 33.05
N VAL A 267 37.32 -11.10 33.77
CA VAL A 267 37.51 -12.46 33.19
C VAL A 267 36.45 -13.48 33.61
N ILE A 268 35.62 -13.18 34.62
CA ILE A 268 34.55 -14.06 35.12
C ILE A 268 33.18 -13.63 34.60
N ASN A 269 32.88 -12.33 34.63
CA ASN A 269 31.53 -11.78 34.41
C ASN A 269 31.46 -10.97 33.11
N VAL A 270 32.10 -11.45 32.04
CA VAL A 270 32.17 -10.73 30.78
C VAL A 270 30.94 -11.02 29.93
N ASN A 271 30.27 -9.97 29.47
CA ASN A 271 29.16 -10.04 28.53
C ASN A 271 29.25 -8.83 27.58
N VAL A 272 29.88 -9.05 26.42
CA VAL A 272 30.22 -8.00 25.45
C VAL A 272 29.72 -8.36 24.06
N ALA A 273 29.26 -7.36 23.31
CA ALA A 273 28.70 -7.56 21.98
C ALA A 273 28.73 -6.24 21.20
N ASP A 274 28.69 -6.33 19.87
CA ASP A 274 28.45 -5.19 18.99
C ASP A 274 27.61 -5.59 17.78
N LEU A 275 26.85 -4.62 17.25
CA LEU A 275 25.94 -4.78 16.13
C LEU A 275 26.48 -4.02 14.91
N ASN A 276 27.42 -4.68 14.22
CA ASN A 276 28.10 -4.18 13.02
C ASN A 276 27.12 -3.60 11.98
N SER A 277 26.00 -4.28 11.71
CA SER A 277 24.99 -3.83 10.75
C SER A 277 23.56 -4.22 11.16
N ALA A 278 22.61 -3.37 10.77
CA ALA A 278 21.17 -3.59 10.88
C ALA A 278 20.48 -2.73 9.80
N VAL A 279 20.12 -3.34 8.67
CA VAL A 279 19.62 -2.65 7.46
C VAL A 279 18.38 -3.36 6.92
N VAL A 280 17.36 -2.60 6.52
CA VAL A 280 16.15 -3.14 5.89
C VAL A 280 16.32 -3.15 4.37
N ASN A 281 16.19 -4.31 3.74
CA ASN A 281 16.41 -4.53 2.31
C ASN A 281 15.56 -5.72 1.80
N GLY A 282 14.93 -5.60 0.63
CA GLY A 282 14.19 -6.70 -0.01
C GLY A 282 13.08 -7.34 0.83
N GLY A 283 12.48 -6.61 1.78
CA GLY A 283 11.51 -7.16 2.74
C GLY A 283 12.11 -7.99 3.88
N THR A 284 13.43 -7.89 4.08
CA THR A 284 14.18 -8.50 5.19
C THR A 284 14.90 -7.43 6.02
N LEU A 285 15.16 -7.72 7.28
CA LEU A 285 16.10 -7.01 8.13
C LEU A 285 17.41 -7.82 8.16
N GLN A 286 18.43 -7.30 7.48
CA GLN A 286 19.77 -7.88 7.43
C GLN A 286 20.54 -7.38 8.66
N VAL A 287 20.93 -8.30 9.55
CA VAL A 287 21.64 -7.98 10.79
C VAL A 287 22.92 -8.78 10.91
N SER A 288 24.02 -8.11 11.24
CA SER A 288 25.31 -8.75 11.48
C SER A 288 26.00 -8.15 12.70
N GLY A 289 26.67 -8.96 13.49
CA GLY A 289 27.29 -8.54 14.73
C GLY A 289 28.04 -9.69 15.40
N TRP A 290 28.30 -9.54 16.69
CA TRP A 290 28.89 -10.58 17.53
C TRP A 290 28.47 -10.40 18.99
N HIS A 291 28.47 -11.48 19.77
CA HIS A 291 28.21 -11.48 21.21
C HIS A 291 29.11 -12.54 21.86
N ALA A 292 30.04 -12.12 22.70
CA ALA A 292 30.97 -12.97 23.43
C ALA A 292 30.73 -12.84 24.95
N THR A 293 30.70 -13.97 25.65
CA THR A 293 30.45 -14.00 27.10
C THR A 293 31.07 -15.22 27.76
N THR A 294 31.58 -15.04 28.98
CA THR A 294 32.15 -16.10 29.83
C THR A 294 31.09 -17.03 30.41
N ASN A 295 29.80 -16.64 30.38
CA ASN A 295 28.69 -17.41 30.94
C ASN A 295 28.13 -18.48 29.96
N ALA A 296 28.61 -18.54 28.72
CA ALA A 296 28.08 -19.43 27.68
C ALA A 296 28.56 -20.90 27.76
N THR A 297 29.28 -21.29 28.80
CA THR A 297 30.06 -22.55 28.88
C THR A 297 29.23 -23.84 28.72
N ASN A 298 27.90 -23.79 28.91
CA ASN A 298 26.97 -24.90 28.66
C ASN A 298 25.80 -24.52 27.72
N GLN A 299 25.87 -23.35 27.07
CA GLN A 299 24.77 -22.76 26.30
C GLN A 299 24.93 -23.03 24.80
N LYS A 300 24.65 -24.26 24.37
CA LYS A 300 24.87 -24.74 22.99
C LYS A 300 23.95 -24.09 21.95
N ASN A 301 22.89 -23.39 22.37
CA ASN A 301 21.90 -22.81 21.46
C ASN A 301 22.05 -21.29 21.43
N SER A 302 21.97 -20.71 20.24
CA SER A 302 22.11 -19.27 20.02
C SER A 302 20.88 -18.72 19.31
N PHE A 303 20.45 -17.53 19.71
CA PHE A 303 19.27 -16.88 19.18
C PHE A 303 19.49 -15.38 18.97
N LEU A 304 18.72 -14.82 18.03
CA LEU A 304 18.43 -13.40 17.94
C LEU A 304 16.95 -13.18 18.19
N PHE A 305 16.65 -12.22 19.06
CA PHE A 305 15.31 -11.77 19.36
C PHE A 305 15.13 -10.38 18.79
N LEU A 306 14.03 -10.17 18.07
CA LEU A 306 13.57 -8.84 17.73
C LEU A 306 12.49 -8.44 18.74
N LEU A 307 12.75 -7.35 19.46
CA LEU A 307 11.89 -6.83 20.51
C LEU A 307 11.30 -5.49 20.06
N ASP A 308 10.07 -5.19 20.45
CA ASP A 308 9.50 -3.85 20.28
C ASP A 308 10.35 -2.81 21.03
N ALA A 309 10.70 -1.69 20.38
CA ALA A 309 11.68 -0.76 20.94
C ALA A 309 11.20 -0.07 22.24
N ASN A 310 9.89 0.03 22.46
CA ASN A 310 9.31 0.75 23.61
C ASN A 310 9.05 -0.21 24.79
N SER A 311 8.28 -1.26 24.54
CA SER A 311 7.83 -2.23 25.55
C SER A 311 8.86 -3.32 25.85
N LYS A 312 9.85 -3.51 24.98
CA LYS A 312 10.80 -4.65 24.98
C LYS A 312 10.12 -6.03 24.88
N ALA A 313 8.82 -6.08 24.54
CA ALA A 313 8.11 -7.33 24.31
C ALA A 313 8.73 -8.09 23.14
N GLU A 314 8.82 -9.42 23.28
CA GLU A 314 9.25 -10.29 22.19
C GLU A 314 8.24 -10.22 21.03
N VAL A 315 8.74 -9.82 19.86
CA VAL A 315 7.96 -9.85 18.61
C VAL A 315 8.30 -11.12 17.83
N LYS A 316 9.59 -11.53 17.86
CA LYS A 316 10.04 -12.75 17.18
C LYS A 316 11.41 -13.23 17.67
N ARG A 317 11.57 -14.54 17.83
CA ARG A 317 12.87 -15.21 18.01
C ARG A 317 13.30 -15.96 16.76
N TYR A 318 14.61 -15.97 16.53
CA TYR A 318 15.30 -16.69 15.46
C TYR A 318 16.44 -17.49 16.07
N ARG A 319 16.47 -18.81 15.85
CA ARG A 319 17.62 -19.64 16.23
C ARG A 319 18.69 -19.50 15.15
N ILE A 320 19.90 -19.15 15.55
CA ILE A 320 21.00 -18.76 14.65
C ILE A 320 22.18 -19.73 14.76
N GLN A 321 23.01 -19.76 13.73
CA GLN A 321 24.31 -20.43 13.78
C GLN A 321 25.41 -19.40 13.95
N ARG A 322 26.30 -19.61 14.92
CA ARG A 322 27.39 -18.67 15.19
C ARG A 322 28.43 -18.72 14.07
N LYS A 323 28.96 -17.55 13.70
CA LYS A 323 30.02 -17.39 12.69
C LYS A 323 31.36 -17.07 13.35
N ASN A 324 32.44 -17.45 12.67
CA ASN A 324 33.80 -17.19 13.14
C ASN A 324 34.12 -15.68 13.13
N ARG A 325 34.76 -15.20 14.20
CA ARG A 325 35.21 -13.81 14.41
C ARG A 325 36.60 -13.77 15.04
N GLN A 326 37.62 -14.00 14.22
CA GLN A 326 39.02 -13.95 14.64
C GLN A 326 39.43 -12.59 15.23
N ASP A 327 38.85 -11.49 14.76
CA ASP A 327 39.04 -10.14 15.32
C ASP A 327 38.53 -10.03 16.76
N VAL A 328 37.37 -10.63 17.06
CA VAL A 328 36.80 -10.69 18.42
C VAL A 328 37.63 -11.63 19.30
N GLN A 329 38.10 -12.77 18.77
CA GLN A 329 39.04 -13.66 19.48
C GLN A 329 40.38 -12.97 19.77
N ASN A 330 40.87 -12.08 18.90
CA ASN A 330 42.11 -11.33 19.15
C ASN A 330 41.91 -10.24 20.23
N ALA A 331 40.74 -9.60 20.27
CA ALA A 331 40.41 -8.59 21.28
C ALA A 331 40.04 -9.20 22.64
N TYR A 332 39.40 -10.37 22.65
CA TYR A 332 38.93 -11.06 23.85
C TYR A 332 39.40 -12.53 23.89
N PRO A 333 40.72 -12.79 23.91
CA PRO A 333 41.27 -14.13 23.72
C PRO A 333 40.90 -15.13 24.83
N TYR A 334 40.48 -14.60 25.98
CA TYR A 334 40.19 -15.35 27.20
C TYR A 334 38.71 -15.74 27.34
N ILE A 335 37.83 -15.27 26.44
CA ILE A 335 36.42 -15.66 26.41
C ILE A 335 36.28 -16.87 25.49
N SER A 336 35.83 -18.02 26.01
CA SER A 336 35.79 -19.29 25.28
C SER A 336 34.93 -19.29 24.00
N ASN A 337 33.92 -18.41 23.90
CA ASN A 337 33.09 -18.27 22.71
C ASN A 337 33.47 -17.09 21.80
N SER A 338 34.55 -16.34 22.07
CA SER A 338 34.87 -15.14 21.27
C SER A 338 35.14 -15.45 19.79
N LEU A 339 35.85 -16.55 19.48
CA LEU A 339 35.99 -17.03 18.09
C LEU A 339 34.65 -17.34 17.43
N ASN A 340 33.68 -17.90 18.14
CA ASN A 340 32.37 -18.28 17.61
C ASN A 340 31.26 -17.38 18.17
N SER A 341 31.51 -16.08 18.20
CA SER A 341 30.61 -15.06 18.74
C SER A 341 29.70 -14.43 17.69
N GLY A 342 30.10 -14.50 16.41
CA GLY A 342 29.51 -13.77 15.29
C GLY A 342 28.11 -14.25 14.90
N PHE A 343 27.35 -13.36 14.26
CA PHE A 343 26.12 -13.68 13.55
C PHE A 343 25.98 -12.78 12.33
N ASP A 344 25.29 -13.25 11.30
CA ASP A 344 24.96 -12.50 10.09
C ASP A 344 23.77 -13.20 9.41
N GLU A 345 22.60 -12.58 9.53
CA GLU A 345 21.27 -13.19 9.41
C GLU A 345 20.30 -12.28 8.64
N ASN A 346 19.40 -12.88 7.85
CA ASN A 346 18.37 -12.17 7.09
C ASN A 346 16.99 -12.46 7.71
N ILE A 347 16.50 -11.56 8.57
CA ILE A 347 15.23 -11.67 9.32
C ILE A 347 14.06 -11.31 8.39
N PRO A 348 13.15 -12.23 8.01
CA PRO A 348 12.03 -11.89 7.13
C PRO A 348 10.98 -11.06 7.87
N LEU A 349 10.65 -9.89 7.31
CA LEU A 349 9.69 -8.96 7.91
C LEU A 349 8.24 -9.39 7.68
N THR A 350 7.34 -9.05 8.60
CA THR A 350 5.88 -9.20 8.49
C THR A 350 5.23 -7.82 8.36
N ALA A 351 4.00 -7.72 7.83
CA ALA A 351 3.46 -6.39 7.46
C ALA A 351 3.20 -5.52 8.70
N ASP A 352 2.88 -6.15 9.82
CA ASP A 352 2.76 -5.53 11.14
C ASP A 352 4.10 -4.98 11.70
N MET A 353 5.24 -5.27 11.08
CA MET A 353 6.55 -4.72 11.49
C MET A 353 6.88 -3.38 10.83
N TYR A 354 6.26 -3.05 9.69
CA TYR A 354 6.57 -1.80 8.99
C TYR A 354 5.95 -0.59 9.71
N GLY A 355 6.70 0.51 9.72
CA GLY A 355 6.38 1.71 10.48
C GLY A 355 6.71 1.63 11.98
N LYS A 356 7.26 0.51 12.46
CA LYS A 356 7.64 0.31 13.87
C LYS A 356 9.14 0.42 14.11
N ASN A 357 9.49 0.58 15.37
CA ASN A 357 10.86 0.62 15.88
C ASN A 357 11.14 -0.64 16.71
N PHE A 358 12.30 -1.24 16.52
CA PHE A 358 12.72 -2.45 17.21
C PHE A 358 14.08 -2.29 17.87
N VAL A 359 14.41 -3.18 18.78
CA VAL A 359 15.78 -3.43 19.24
C VAL A 359 16.09 -4.92 19.08
N LEU A 360 17.35 -5.25 18.89
CA LEU A 360 17.82 -6.63 18.76
C LEU A 360 18.38 -7.09 20.12
N MET A 361 18.18 -8.36 20.47
CA MET A 361 18.85 -9.01 21.60
C MET A 361 19.47 -10.31 21.13
N SER A 362 20.74 -10.57 21.48
CA SER A 362 21.36 -11.89 21.27
C SER A 362 21.31 -12.70 22.55
N ARG A 363 20.86 -13.95 22.44
CA ARG A 363 20.79 -14.91 23.56
C ARG A 363 21.66 -16.12 23.28
N TYR A 364 22.34 -16.60 24.32
CA TYR A 364 22.80 -17.97 24.44
C TYR A 364 21.86 -18.72 25.41
N SER A 365 21.56 -20.00 25.17
CA SER A 365 20.70 -20.82 26.04
C SER A 365 21.16 -22.28 26.09
N SER A 366 20.93 -22.94 27.22
CA SER A 366 21.18 -24.37 27.41
C SER A 366 20.16 -25.27 26.68
N ASP A 367 18.94 -24.79 26.41
CA ASP A 367 17.88 -25.57 25.78
C ASP A 367 17.62 -25.20 24.31
N TYR A 368 16.85 -26.06 23.62
CA TYR A 368 16.58 -25.94 22.18
C TYR A 368 15.60 -24.80 21.81
N ILE A 369 14.75 -24.35 22.73
CA ILE A 369 13.69 -23.36 22.49
C ILE A 369 14.12 -21.92 22.86
N GLY A 370 15.10 -21.78 23.75
CA GLY A 370 15.78 -20.54 24.10
C GLY A 370 15.38 -19.92 25.44
N ASP A 371 14.78 -20.68 26.37
CA ASP A 371 14.16 -20.09 27.59
C ASP A 371 14.86 -20.46 28.91
N THR A 372 15.59 -21.58 28.97
CA THR A 372 16.34 -22.04 30.16
C THR A 372 17.82 -21.69 30.08
N GLY A 373 18.43 -21.41 31.24
CA GLY A 373 19.87 -21.25 31.39
C GLY A 373 20.45 -20.23 30.42
N VAL A 374 19.88 -19.02 30.41
CA VAL A 374 20.10 -18.02 29.35
C VAL A 374 21.20 -17.01 29.69
N THR A 375 21.82 -16.43 28.66
CA THR A 375 22.64 -15.22 28.79
C THR A 375 22.36 -14.29 27.63
N ASP A 376 21.89 -13.09 27.96
CA ASP A 376 21.36 -12.10 27.03
C ASP A 376 22.28 -10.89 26.90
N TYR A 377 22.34 -10.35 25.68
CA TYR A 377 22.87 -9.03 25.41
C TYR A 377 21.86 -8.24 24.58
N LEU A 378 21.37 -7.12 25.12
CA LEU A 378 20.46 -6.20 24.44
C LEU A 378 21.26 -5.14 23.67
N PHE A 379 21.10 -5.11 22.34
CA PHE A 379 21.68 -4.07 21.51
C PHE A 379 20.80 -2.81 21.60
N ASN A 380 21.27 -1.77 22.30
CA ASN A 380 20.55 -0.50 22.48
C ASN A 380 20.43 0.37 21.21
N ARG A 381 20.73 -0.18 20.03
CA ARG A 381 20.52 0.46 18.72
C ARG A 381 19.07 0.26 18.29
N VAL A 382 18.31 1.36 18.20
CA VAL A 382 16.96 1.34 17.64
C VAL A 382 17.04 1.10 16.13
N ILE A 383 16.32 0.08 15.65
CA ILE A 383 16.17 -0.29 14.25
C ILE A 383 14.79 0.20 13.81
N ASN A 384 14.75 1.25 12.99
CA ASN A 384 13.52 1.68 12.35
C ASN A 384 13.24 0.80 11.12
N ILE A 385 12.01 0.31 11.00
CA ILE A 385 11.53 -0.34 9.77
C ILE A 385 10.60 0.65 9.08
N PRO A 386 11.04 1.36 8.03
CA PRO A 386 10.26 2.44 7.43
C PRO A 386 9.03 1.89 6.71
N ASN A 387 7.88 2.53 6.91
CA ASN A 387 6.74 2.26 6.03
C ASN A 387 7.01 2.91 4.66
N ILE A 388 7.18 2.09 3.63
CA ILE A 388 7.53 2.52 2.27
C ILE A 388 6.32 2.33 1.36
N MET A 389 5.83 3.46 0.83
CA MET A 389 4.66 3.53 -0.04
C MET A 389 4.96 4.44 -1.23
N ALA A 390 4.65 3.96 -2.42
CA ALA A 390 4.78 4.68 -3.68
C ALA A 390 3.62 4.31 -4.60
N ALA A 391 3.13 5.27 -5.38
CA ALA A 391 2.00 5.04 -6.26
C ALA A 391 1.98 6.06 -7.39
N SER A 392 1.40 5.70 -8.53
CA SER A 392 1.07 6.63 -9.61
C SER A 392 -0.25 6.24 -10.27
N LEU A 393 -0.82 7.22 -10.96
CA LEU A 393 -2.02 7.08 -11.77
C LEU A 393 -1.59 7.22 -13.23
N ASP A 394 -1.58 6.10 -13.96
CA ASP A 394 -1.16 6.07 -15.36
C ASP A 394 -2.27 6.61 -16.26
N ASN A 395 -3.54 6.26 -15.96
CA ASN A 395 -4.71 6.82 -16.62
C ASN A 395 -5.84 7.17 -15.65
N PHE A 396 -6.56 8.26 -15.96
CA PHE A 396 -7.84 8.62 -15.35
C PHE A 396 -8.54 9.58 -16.32
N THR A 397 -9.41 9.03 -17.15
CA THR A 397 -10.07 9.72 -18.28
C THR A 397 -11.51 9.26 -18.43
N ILE A 398 -12.26 9.95 -19.29
CA ILE A 398 -13.58 9.53 -19.75
C ILE A 398 -13.48 9.14 -21.21
N ALA A 399 -13.95 7.95 -21.56
CA ALA A 399 -14.10 7.47 -22.92
C ALA A 399 -15.33 6.55 -23.01
N ASN A 400 -16.05 6.56 -24.13
CA ASN A 400 -17.16 5.63 -24.41
C ASN A 400 -18.22 5.52 -23.28
N ASN A 401 -18.54 6.66 -22.64
CA ASN A 401 -19.44 6.77 -21.47
C ASN A 401 -19.01 5.96 -20.23
N LYS A 402 -17.72 5.67 -20.11
CA LYS A 402 -17.06 5.05 -18.97
C LYS A 402 -15.95 5.96 -18.43
N ILE A 403 -15.58 5.73 -17.18
CA ILE A 403 -14.34 6.21 -16.59
C ILE A 403 -13.31 5.08 -16.73
N GLU A 404 -12.18 5.39 -17.34
CA GLU A 404 -11.03 4.49 -17.41
C GLU A 404 -10.02 4.92 -16.35
N ILE A 405 -9.63 4.00 -15.48
CA ILE A 405 -8.67 4.25 -14.39
C ILE A 405 -7.60 3.17 -14.44
N ALA A 406 -6.35 3.57 -14.63
CA ALA A 406 -5.18 2.69 -14.58
C ALA A 406 -4.08 3.31 -13.73
N GLY A 407 -3.25 2.49 -13.11
CA GLY A 407 -2.22 2.97 -12.20
C GLY A 407 -1.54 1.84 -11.44
N TRP A 408 -0.82 2.22 -10.38
CA TRP A 408 -0.19 1.29 -9.47
C TRP A 408 -0.08 1.88 -8.05
N HIS A 409 -0.09 0.99 -7.06
CA HIS A 409 0.09 1.30 -5.65
C HIS A 409 0.97 0.23 -4.99
N ALA A 410 2.23 0.56 -4.77
CA ALA A 410 3.20 -0.26 -4.05
C ALA A 410 3.25 0.19 -2.58
N THR A 411 3.09 -0.73 -1.63
CA THR A 411 3.20 -0.43 -0.20
C THR A 411 3.70 -1.64 0.59
N SER A 412 4.62 -1.43 1.53
CA SER A 412 5.18 -2.49 2.39
C SER A 412 4.13 -3.21 3.24
N THR A 413 3.01 -2.55 3.55
CA THR A 413 1.93 -3.13 4.39
C THR A 413 0.93 -4.00 3.61
N SER A 414 1.02 -4.03 2.27
CA SER A 414 0.09 -4.74 1.39
C SER A 414 0.08 -6.27 1.52
N ARG A 415 1.08 -6.87 2.19
CA ARG A 415 1.21 -8.34 2.23
C ARG A 415 0.11 -9.01 3.04
N ASP A 416 -0.33 -8.36 4.11
CA ASP A 416 -1.37 -8.90 4.98
C ASP A 416 -2.77 -8.37 4.58
N ALA A 417 -2.81 -7.42 3.62
CA ALA A 417 -4.01 -6.79 3.08
C ALA A 417 -4.38 -7.36 1.69
N ASN A 418 -5.01 -8.54 1.68
CA ASN A 418 -5.38 -9.26 0.46
C ASN A 418 -6.48 -8.59 -0.38
N ASN A 419 -7.16 -7.57 0.12
CA ASN A 419 -8.27 -6.91 -0.56
C ASN A 419 -7.82 -5.52 -1.05
N ASN A 420 -7.79 -5.34 -2.37
CA ASN A 420 -7.46 -4.06 -3.01
C ASN A 420 -8.75 -3.40 -3.55
N TYR A 421 -8.88 -2.10 -3.37
CA TYR A 421 -10.02 -1.30 -3.82
C TYR A 421 -9.58 -0.02 -4.51
N LEU A 422 -10.36 0.42 -5.50
CA LEU A 422 -10.39 1.81 -5.92
C LEU A 422 -11.67 2.44 -5.41
N ILE A 423 -11.55 3.62 -4.80
CA ILE A 423 -12.65 4.38 -4.22
C ILE A 423 -12.78 5.67 -5.00
N LEU A 424 -13.93 5.88 -5.63
CA LEU A 424 -14.30 7.18 -6.18
C LEU A 424 -14.72 8.08 -5.03
N MET A 425 -14.04 9.22 -4.90
CA MET A 425 -14.29 10.24 -3.89
C MET A 425 -14.91 11.47 -4.58
N ASP A 426 -16.09 11.89 -4.14
CA ASP A 426 -16.70 13.15 -4.60
C ASP A 426 -15.89 14.32 -4.02
N THR A 427 -15.32 15.14 -4.89
CA THR A 427 -14.46 16.26 -4.49
C THR A 427 -15.20 17.40 -3.80
N ALA A 428 -16.51 17.55 -4.03
CA ALA A 428 -17.31 18.61 -3.41
C ALA A 428 -17.66 18.30 -1.95
N THR A 429 -17.87 17.02 -1.62
CA THR A 429 -18.16 16.57 -0.24
C THR A 429 -16.95 16.00 0.48
N ASN A 430 -15.88 15.68 -0.26
CA ASN A 430 -14.71 14.91 0.17
C ASN A 430 -15.07 13.56 0.84
N ARG A 431 -16.18 12.94 0.42
CA ARG A 431 -16.66 11.64 0.89
C ARG A 431 -16.50 10.56 -0.17
N GLU A 432 -16.44 9.31 0.28
CA GLU A 432 -16.60 8.14 -0.59
C GLU A 432 -17.96 8.22 -1.30
N TYR A 433 -17.93 8.14 -2.62
CA TYR A 433 -19.10 7.92 -3.44
C TYR A 433 -19.35 6.42 -3.62
N LYS A 434 -18.31 5.68 -4.02
CA LYS A 434 -18.38 4.21 -4.20
C LYS A 434 -16.99 3.58 -4.27
N ARG A 435 -16.81 2.45 -3.59
CA ARG A 435 -15.65 1.55 -3.74
C ARG A 435 -15.89 0.42 -4.74
N TYR A 436 -14.83 0.01 -5.41
CA TYR A 436 -14.77 -1.06 -6.40
C TYR A 436 -13.63 -2.00 -5.99
N LYS A 437 -13.94 -3.28 -5.75
CA LYS A 437 -12.91 -4.30 -5.48
C LYS A 437 -12.17 -4.61 -6.78
N ILE A 438 -10.85 -4.56 -6.75
CA ILE A 438 -10.00 -4.71 -7.94
C ILE A 438 -9.00 -5.86 -7.82
N SER A 439 -8.68 -6.45 -8.96
CA SER A 439 -7.58 -7.41 -9.09
C SER A 439 -6.26 -6.67 -9.33
N ARG A 440 -5.15 -7.24 -8.84
CA ARG A 440 -3.80 -6.71 -9.03
C ARG A 440 -3.22 -7.15 -10.37
N THR A 441 -2.68 -6.22 -11.16
CA THR A 441 -1.96 -6.49 -12.41
C THR A 441 -0.43 -6.44 -12.21
N SER A 442 0.31 -7.08 -13.13
CA SER A 442 1.78 -7.17 -13.06
C SER A 442 2.45 -5.85 -13.43
N ARG A 443 3.50 -5.47 -12.70
CA ARG A 443 4.29 -4.24 -12.93
C ARG A 443 5.80 -4.46 -12.73
N PRO A 444 6.50 -5.08 -13.70
CA PRO A 444 7.94 -5.32 -13.61
C PRO A 444 8.77 -4.03 -13.54
N ASP A 445 8.29 -2.97 -14.17
CA ASP A 445 8.85 -1.61 -14.12
C ASP A 445 8.83 -1.03 -12.70
N VAL A 446 7.70 -1.18 -11.99
CA VAL A 446 7.57 -0.75 -10.59
C VAL A 446 8.41 -1.63 -9.67
N ALA A 447 8.52 -2.93 -9.94
CA ALA A 447 9.44 -3.82 -9.21
C ALA A 447 10.91 -3.41 -9.35
N ALA A 448 11.33 -3.00 -10.56
CA ALA A 448 12.70 -2.52 -10.79
C ALA A 448 12.97 -1.16 -10.12
N ALA A 449 11.99 -0.26 -10.09
CA ALA A 449 12.12 1.05 -9.42
C ALA A 449 12.01 0.97 -7.88
N TYR A 450 11.24 0.02 -7.36
CA TYR A 450 10.97 -0.15 -5.92
C TYR A 450 11.21 -1.59 -5.45
N PRO A 451 12.43 -2.14 -5.59
CA PRO A 451 12.73 -3.55 -5.29
C PRO A 451 12.52 -3.94 -3.82
N ASN A 452 12.50 -2.95 -2.92
CA ASN A 452 12.26 -3.14 -1.49
C ASN A 452 10.77 -3.26 -1.12
N ILE A 453 9.84 -2.97 -2.03
CA ILE A 453 8.41 -3.06 -1.77
C ILE A 453 7.85 -4.39 -2.30
N LEU A 454 7.44 -5.28 -1.41
CA LEU A 454 7.05 -6.66 -1.73
C LEU A 454 5.94 -6.80 -2.79
N ASN A 455 4.95 -5.88 -2.83
CA ASN A 455 3.92 -5.92 -3.87
C ASN A 455 4.25 -5.11 -5.13
N ALA A 456 5.43 -4.50 -5.27
CA ALA A 456 5.78 -3.64 -6.41
C ALA A 456 5.51 -4.35 -7.76
N GLY A 457 5.94 -5.60 -7.90
CA GLY A 457 5.71 -6.42 -9.10
C GLY A 457 4.26 -6.83 -9.36
N LYS A 458 3.35 -6.64 -8.39
CA LYS A 458 1.89 -6.83 -8.52
C LYS A 458 1.13 -5.64 -7.94
N SER A 459 1.64 -4.43 -8.18
CA SER A 459 1.08 -3.18 -7.64
C SER A 459 0.04 -2.55 -8.57
N GLY A 460 -0.03 -3.01 -9.81
CA GLY A 460 -0.86 -2.41 -10.85
C GLY A 460 -2.35 -2.63 -10.62
N PHE A 461 -3.14 -1.75 -11.21
CA PHE A 461 -4.59 -1.85 -11.31
C PHE A 461 -5.10 -1.23 -12.60
N GLU A 462 -6.23 -1.74 -13.07
CA GLU A 462 -6.98 -1.20 -14.21
C GLU A 462 -8.46 -1.48 -13.99
N VAL A 463 -9.33 -0.49 -14.20
CA VAL A 463 -10.78 -0.64 -14.09
C VAL A 463 -11.51 0.31 -15.03
N GLU A 464 -12.60 -0.18 -15.60
CA GLU A 464 -13.61 0.62 -16.29
C GLU A 464 -14.85 0.76 -15.40
N ILE A 465 -15.37 1.98 -15.26
CA ILE A 465 -16.57 2.27 -14.46
C ILE A 465 -17.60 2.99 -15.35
N PRO A 466 -18.78 2.40 -15.63
CA PRO A 466 -19.84 3.10 -16.36
C PRO A 466 -20.29 4.38 -15.64
N ILE A 467 -20.48 5.46 -16.38
CA ILE A 467 -20.96 6.74 -15.82
C ILE A 467 -22.46 6.65 -15.58
N THR A 468 -22.90 6.77 -14.32
CA THR A 468 -24.32 6.80 -13.95
C THR A 468 -24.88 8.22 -13.89
N ARG A 469 -26.21 8.37 -13.96
CA ARG A 469 -26.90 9.67 -13.99
C ARG A 469 -26.58 10.55 -12.78
N ASP A 470 -26.43 9.95 -11.60
CA ASP A 470 -26.11 10.64 -10.35
C ASP A 470 -24.63 11.02 -10.21
N MET A 471 -23.76 10.57 -11.13
CA MET A 471 -22.38 11.03 -11.26
C MET A 471 -22.24 12.26 -12.17
N GLN A 472 -23.20 12.51 -13.08
CA GLN A 472 -23.12 13.58 -14.08
C GLN A 472 -22.96 14.97 -13.44
N GLY A 473 -22.01 15.76 -13.95
CA GLY A 473 -21.68 17.08 -13.42
C GLY A 473 -20.93 17.12 -12.08
N LYS A 474 -20.71 15.97 -11.41
CA LYS A 474 -19.81 15.88 -10.25
C LYS A 474 -18.36 15.74 -10.69
N THR A 475 -17.45 16.10 -9.81
CA THR A 475 -16.00 15.95 -10.01
C THR A 475 -15.47 14.94 -9.01
N PHE A 476 -14.76 13.93 -9.50
CA PHE A 476 -14.23 12.83 -8.69
C PHE A 476 -12.71 12.83 -8.67
N LYS A 477 -12.15 12.35 -7.56
CA LYS A 477 -10.77 11.89 -7.43
C LYS A 477 -10.75 10.42 -7.04
N VAL A 478 -9.61 9.75 -7.22
CA VAL A 478 -9.45 8.31 -6.94
C VAL A 478 -8.62 8.12 -5.68
N LEU A 479 -9.02 7.16 -4.84
CA LEU A 479 -8.23 6.63 -3.73
C LEU A 479 -7.99 5.13 -3.97
N SER A 480 -6.75 4.66 -3.91
CA SER A 480 -6.40 3.23 -3.90
C SER A 480 -6.14 2.75 -2.48
N ARG A 481 -6.85 1.68 -2.08
CA ARG A 481 -6.86 1.14 -0.71
C ARG A 481 -6.49 -0.33 -0.70
N TYR A 482 -5.49 -0.68 0.11
CA TYR A 482 -5.31 -2.03 0.62
C TYR A 482 -6.01 -2.17 1.97
N ALA A 483 -6.79 -3.22 2.14
CA ALA A 483 -7.53 -3.53 3.37
C ALA A 483 -7.38 -5.00 3.79
N THR A 484 -7.26 -5.23 5.10
CA THR A 484 -7.18 -6.59 5.66
C THR A 484 -8.52 -7.33 5.61
N GLN A 485 -9.65 -6.62 5.75
CA GLN A 485 -10.99 -7.22 5.71
C GLN A 485 -11.63 -7.19 4.30
N SER A 486 -12.50 -8.17 4.02
CA SER A 486 -13.14 -8.38 2.71
C SER A 486 -14.23 -7.38 2.34
N ASN A 487 -14.62 -6.51 3.27
CA ASN A 487 -15.51 -5.35 3.10
C ASN A 487 -14.75 -4.06 2.71
N GLY A 488 -13.41 -4.05 2.75
CA GLY A 488 -12.57 -2.86 2.54
C GLY A 488 -12.24 -2.05 3.80
N GLU A 489 -12.38 -2.66 4.97
CA GLU A 489 -12.07 -2.08 6.29
C GLU A 489 -10.94 -2.84 7.01
N GLY A 490 -10.68 -2.49 8.28
CA GLY A 490 -9.61 -3.07 9.10
C GLY A 490 -8.35 -2.21 9.08
N SER A 491 -7.18 -2.83 8.93
CA SER A 491 -5.93 -2.10 8.75
C SER A 491 -5.81 -1.66 7.29
N LEU A 492 -5.53 -0.36 7.07
CA LEU A 492 -5.61 0.28 5.76
C LEU A 492 -4.23 0.80 5.30
N SER A 493 -3.99 0.72 4.00
CA SER A 493 -2.97 1.52 3.32
C SER A 493 -3.66 2.25 2.18
N ASP A 494 -3.80 3.57 2.31
CA ASP A 494 -4.54 4.44 1.40
C ASP A 494 -3.61 5.40 0.66
N VAL A 495 -3.79 5.50 -0.66
CA VAL A 495 -3.22 6.56 -1.50
C VAL A 495 -4.37 7.33 -2.14
N ILE A 496 -4.37 8.65 -1.97
CA ILE A 496 -5.26 9.55 -2.72
C ILE A 496 -4.49 10.14 -3.90
N PHE A 497 -5.01 9.96 -5.11
CA PHE A 497 -4.48 10.59 -6.30
C PHE A 497 -5.13 11.97 -6.50
N ASN A 498 -4.32 13.01 -6.65
CA ASN A 498 -4.81 14.39 -6.76
C ASN A 498 -5.39 14.75 -8.14
N LYS A 499 -5.19 13.92 -9.16
CA LYS A 499 -5.83 14.10 -10.48
C LYS A 499 -7.34 13.92 -10.32
N THR A 500 -8.11 14.85 -10.89
CA THR A 500 -9.58 14.85 -10.87
C THR A 500 -10.16 14.65 -12.26
N VAL A 501 -11.40 14.17 -12.33
CA VAL A 501 -12.20 14.07 -13.54
C VAL A 501 -13.61 14.56 -13.26
N THR A 502 -14.09 15.52 -14.06
CA THR A 502 -15.47 16.02 -14.01
C THR A 502 -16.33 15.25 -15.01
N MET A 503 -17.43 14.67 -14.55
CA MET A 503 -18.35 13.96 -15.42
C MET A 503 -19.15 14.94 -16.29
N PRO A 504 -19.32 14.67 -17.60
CA PRO A 504 -20.13 15.51 -18.46
C PRO A 504 -21.57 15.58 -17.93
N LYS A 505 -22.16 16.78 -17.99
CA LYS A 505 -23.61 16.95 -17.83
C LYS A 505 -24.27 16.60 -19.16
N GLN A 506 -25.14 15.59 -19.20
CA GLN A 506 -26.05 15.46 -20.32
C GLN A 506 -27.06 16.61 -20.31
N LYS A 507 -27.44 17.07 -21.49
CA LYS A 507 -28.27 18.27 -21.64
C LYS A 507 -29.77 17.98 -21.49
N ASN A 508 -30.17 16.72 -21.39
CA ASN A 508 -31.55 16.26 -21.45
C ASN A 508 -32.23 16.76 -22.74
N GLU A 509 -31.52 16.70 -23.87
CA GLU A 509 -32.07 17.11 -25.15
C GLU A 509 -33.24 16.18 -25.53
N ASN A 510 -34.34 16.80 -25.94
CA ASN A 510 -35.54 16.18 -26.45
C ASN A 510 -35.92 16.92 -27.74
N LYS A 511 -35.84 16.23 -28.88
CA LYS A 511 -36.01 16.80 -30.22
C LYS A 511 -36.83 15.84 -31.08
N ALA A 512 -37.71 16.36 -31.91
CA ALA A 512 -38.49 15.55 -32.83
C ALA A 512 -38.99 16.41 -34.01
N ASP A 513 -39.41 15.75 -35.08
CA ASP A 513 -40.20 16.34 -36.15
C ASP A 513 -41.18 15.30 -36.73
N PHE A 514 -42.22 15.77 -37.39
CA PHE A 514 -43.26 14.95 -37.98
C PHE A 514 -43.21 15.06 -39.51
N ASP A 515 -42.65 14.04 -40.17
CA ASP A 515 -42.43 14.08 -41.62
C ASP A 515 -43.77 14.05 -42.39
N GLU A 516 -44.64 13.07 -42.09
CA GLU A 516 -45.93 12.91 -42.75
C GLU A 516 -46.96 12.13 -41.92
N GLY A 517 -48.25 12.45 -42.11
CA GLY A 517 -49.37 11.69 -41.54
C GLY A 517 -50.65 11.84 -42.36
N TRP A 518 -51.31 10.71 -42.64
CA TRP A 518 -52.52 10.64 -43.47
C TRP A 518 -53.38 9.42 -43.08
N MET A 519 -54.64 9.42 -43.51
CA MET A 519 -55.64 8.40 -43.16
C MET A 519 -56.43 8.02 -44.41
N ASP A 520 -56.49 6.74 -44.74
CA ASP A 520 -57.33 6.20 -45.83
C ASP A 520 -58.62 5.54 -45.29
N ASP A 521 -59.24 4.62 -46.02
CA ASP A 521 -60.46 3.93 -45.59
C ASP A 521 -60.21 2.78 -44.58
N LYS A 522 -58.95 2.37 -44.40
CA LYS A 522 -58.51 1.18 -43.64
C LYS A 522 -57.42 1.46 -42.60
N GLN A 523 -56.58 2.46 -42.79
CA GLN A 523 -55.38 2.71 -41.98
C GLN A 523 -55.12 4.21 -41.71
N VAL A 524 -54.37 4.45 -40.64
CA VAL A 524 -53.69 5.73 -40.36
C VAL A 524 -52.20 5.47 -40.50
N HIS A 525 -51.52 6.22 -41.37
CA HIS A 525 -50.09 6.10 -41.60
C HIS A 525 -49.36 7.32 -41.03
N VAL A 526 -48.20 7.11 -40.42
CA VAL A 526 -47.42 8.14 -39.74
C VAL A 526 -45.92 7.92 -39.87
N GLN A 527 -45.19 9.00 -40.14
CA GLN A 527 -43.75 9.02 -40.25
C GLN A 527 -43.15 10.26 -39.58
N GLY A 528 -42.00 10.11 -38.93
CA GLY A 528 -41.30 11.20 -38.25
C GLY A 528 -40.06 10.69 -37.53
N TRP A 529 -39.56 11.48 -36.57
CA TRP A 529 -38.47 11.08 -35.68
C TRP A 529 -38.59 11.73 -34.30
N HIS A 530 -38.08 11.06 -33.27
CA HIS A 530 -38.00 11.56 -31.89
C HIS A 530 -36.68 11.06 -31.26
N ALA A 531 -35.83 12.01 -30.86
CA ALA A 531 -34.50 11.82 -30.33
C ALA A 531 -34.39 12.34 -28.87
N ILE A 532 -33.84 11.52 -27.98
CA ILE A 532 -33.66 11.77 -26.55
C ILE A 532 -32.28 11.30 -26.04
N ASP A 533 -31.73 12.01 -25.06
CA ASP A 533 -30.47 11.62 -24.41
C ASP A 533 -30.60 10.33 -23.55
N ASP A 534 -31.76 10.11 -22.92
CA ASP A 534 -31.98 9.12 -21.85
C ASP A 534 -32.47 7.74 -22.34
N ILE A 535 -32.14 7.37 -23.58
CA ILE A 535 -32.66 6.16 -24.25
C ILE A 535 -32.37 4.85 -23.47
N ALA A 536 -31.22 4.77 -22.78
CA ALA A 536 -30.81 3.58 -22.04
C ALA A 536 -31.77 3.21 -20.88
N ASN A 537 -32.46 4.20 -20.31
CA ASN A 537 -33.47 3.99 -19.26
C ASN A 537 -34.90 3.94 -19.82
N LYS A 538 -35.09 4.20 -21.13
CA LYS A 538 -36.39 4.32 -21.80
C LYS A 538 -36.39 3.60 -23.16
N PRO A 539 -36.15 2.27 -23.20
CA PRO A 539 -35.92 1.55 -24.46
C PRO A 539 -37.20 1.34 -25.29
N TYR A 540 -38.39 1.58 -24.73
CA TYR A 540 -39.66 1.34 -25.41
C TYR A 540 -40.17 2.61 -26.09
N HIS A 541 -40.32 2.58 -27.42
CA HIS A 541 -40.92 3.67 -28.20
C HIS A 541 -42.38 3.32 -28.54
N THR A 542 -43.29 4.23 -28.23
CA THR A 542 -44.74 4.08 -28.47
C THR A 542 -45.29 5.35 -29.11
N LEU A 543 -46.14 5.20 -30.13
CA LEU A 543 -46.95 6.28 -30.70
C LEU A 543 -48.36 6.19 -30.14
N ILE A 544 -48.86 7.30 -29.59
CA ILE A 544 -50.20 7.42 -28.99
C ILE A 544 -51.04 8.33 -29.90
N PHE A 545 -52.13 7.80 -30.43
CA PHE A 545 -53.07 8.50 -31.28
C PHE A 545 -54.17 9.14 -30.43
N MET A 546 -54.29 10.46 -30.57
CA MET A 546 -55.17 11.31 -29.78
C MET A 546 -56.28 11.86 -30.65
N ASP A 547 -57.50 11.87 -30.15
CA ASP A 547 -58.64 12.58 -30.75
C ASP A 547 -58.45 14.10 -30.57
N ALA A 548 -58.30 14.82 -31.69
CA ALA A 548 -58.04 16.26 -31.69
C ALA A 548 -59.19 17.12 -31.16
N ALA A 549 -60.42 16.58 -31.07
CA ALA A 549 -61.57 17.29 -30.51
C ALA A 549 -61.71 17.10 -28.99
N THR A 550 -61.33 15.93 -28.47
CA THR A 550 -61.53 15.57 -27.05
C THR A 550 -60.24 15.47 -26.22
N ASN A 551 -59.06 15.52 -26.87
CA ASN A 551 -57.75 15.24 -26.26
C ASN A 551 -57.68 13.90 -25.51
N ARG A 552 -58.47 12.91 -25.94
CA ARG A 552 -58.44 11.55 -25.39
C ARG A 552 -57.69 10.62 -26.32
N GLU A 553 -56.92 9.71 -25.73
CA GLU A 553 -56.32 8.59 -26.46
C GLU A 553 -57.42 7.73 -27.10
N VAL A 554 -57.25 7.43 -28.38
CA VAL A 554 -58.10 6.49 -29.13
C VAL A 554 -57.39 5.18 -29.45
N HIS A 555 -56.05 5.19 -29.52
CA HIS A 555 -55.20 4.04 -29.78
C HIS A 555 -53.75 4.33 -29.39
N ARG A 556 -52.94 3.30 -29.10
CA ARG A 556 -51.48 3.39 -29.03
C ARG A 556 -50.83 2.18 -29.69
N VAL A 557 -49.62 2.34 -30.22
CA VAL A 557 -48.84 1.27 -30.87
C VAL A 557 -47.37 1.39 -30.49
N SER A 558 -46.74 0.28 -30.09
CA SER A 558 -45.28 0.22 -29.92
C SER A 558 -44.62 0.17 -31.30
N VAL A 559 -43.60 0.99 -31.53
CA VAL A 559 -42.90 1.08 -32.81
C VAL A 559 -41.44 0.63 -32.69
N GLN A 560 -40.89 0.13 -33.79
CA GLN A 560 -39.45 -0.09 -33.91
C GLN A 560 -38.79 1.15 -34.50
N ASN A 561 -37.61 1.49 -34.00
CA ASN A 561 -36.90 2.68 -34.43
C ASN A 561 -36.25 2.46 -35.81
N VAL A 562 -36.41 3.46 -36.68
CA VAL A 562 -35.86 3.50 -38.04
C VAL A 562 -34.63 4.43 -38.06
N GLN A 563 -33.65 4.09 -38.89
CA GLN A 563 -32.43 4.89 -38.98
C GLN A 563 -32.65 6.24 -39.67
N ARG A 564 -32.04 7.30 -39.11
CA ARG A 564 -32.10 8.69 -39.56
C ARG A 564 -30.70 9.31 -39.53
N ALA A 565 -29.94 9.06 -40.59
CA ALA A 565 -28.58 9.58 -40.74
C ALA A 565 -28.52 11.12 -40.90
N ASP A 566 -29.62 11.72 -41.36
CA ASP A 566 -29.87 13.17 -41.37
C ASP A 566 -30.01 13.73 -39.96
N VAL A 567 -30.83 13.10 -39.11
CA VAL A 567 -31.02 13.51 -37.70
C VAL A 567 -29.73 13.33 -36.90
N ASN A 568 -29.00 12.22 -37.09
CA ASN A 568 -27.68 12.01 -36.48
C ASN A 568 -26.65 13.08 -36.90
N ARG A 569 -26.74 13.61 -38.12
CA ARG A 569 -25.83 14.68 -38.59
C ARG A 569 -26.17 16.03 -37.97
N ALA A 570 -27.45 16.32 -37.74
CA ALA A 570 -27.92 17.55 -37.11
C ALA A 570 -27.74 17.53 -35.57
N TYR A 571 -27.93 16.37 -34.94
CA TYR A 571 -27.93 16.20 -33.48
C TYR A 571 -27.01 15.04 -33.01
N PRO A 572 -25.71 15.03 -33.38
CA PRO A 572 -24.80 13.90 -33.14
C PRO A 572 -24.53 13.59 -31.66
N ASN A 573 -24.91 14.51 -30.76
CA ASN A 573 -24.72 14.35 -29.32
C ASN A 573 -25.94 13.71 -28.61
N ILE A 574 -27.08 13.55 -29.30
CA ILE A 574 -28.27 12.92 -28.72
C ILE A 574 -28.18 11.41 -28.91
N SER A 575 -28.25 10.66 -27.81
CA SER A 575 -27.91 9.22 -27.71
C SER A 575 -28.56 8.32 -28.75
N ASN A 576 -29.82 8.56 -29.13
CA ASN A 576 -30.55 7.76 -30.12
C ASN A 576 -30.76 8.50 -31.47
N SER A 577 -30.09 9.62 -31.73
CA SER A 577 -30.33 10.44 -32.94
C SER A 577 -30.27 9.64 -34.24
N LEU A 578 -29.32 8.70 -34.39
CA LEU A 578 -29.27 7.76 -35.51
C LEU A 578 -30.46 6.80 -35.59
N ASN A 579 -30.99 6.35 -34.46
CA ASN A 579 -32.13 5.43 -34.38
C ASN A 579 -33.33 6.14 -33.76
N SER A 580 -33.70 7.30 -34.30
CA SER A 580 -34.77 8.17 -33.78
C SER A 580 -36.05 8.12 -34.60
N GLY A 581 -35.99 7.60 -35.83
CA GLY A 581 -37.10 7.59 -36.78
C GLY A 581 -38.21 6.62 -36.39
N PHE A 582 -39.40 6.88 -36.90
CA PHE A 582 -40.51 5.93 -36.95
C PHE A 582 -41.21 6.04 -38.31
N ASN A 583 -41.67 4.91 -38.82
CA ASN A 583 -42.57 4.83 -39.98
C ASN A 583 -43.50 3.64 -39.73
N THR A 584 -44.80 3.88 -39.57
CA THR A 584 -45.76 2.83 -39.24
C THR A 584 -47.17 3.15 -39.76
N SER A 585 -47.95 2.09 -39.93
CA SER A 585 -49.37 2.15 -40.30
C SER A 585 -50.18 1.40 -39.25
N VAL A 586 -51.28 1.98 -38.78
CA VAL A 586 -52.21 1.34 -37.83
C VAL A 586 -53.60 1.20 -38.44
N ASN A 587 -54.26 0.08 -38.21
CA ASN A 587 -55.61 -0.15 -38.73
C ASN A 587 -56.63 0.79 -38.07
N LEU A 588 -57.54 1.34 -38.88
CA LEU A 588 -58.60 2.25 -38.45
C LEU A 588 -59.59 1.56 -37.50
N THR A 589 -59.44 1.82 -36.21
CA THR A 589 -60.40 1.36 -35.21
C THR A 589 -61.69 2.19 -35.27
N ASN A 590 -62.79 1.62 -34.77
CA ASN A 590 -64.05 2.37 -34.62
C ASN A 590 -63.93 3.59 -33.67
N LYS A 591 -62.88 3.68 -32.85
CA LYS A 591 -62.58 4.87 -32.02
C LYS A 591 -61.90 6.00 -32.80
N MET A 592 -61.34 5.70 -33.98
CA MET A 592 -60.58 6.62 -34.84
C MET A 592 -61.38 7.09 -36.06
N LYS A 593 -62.29 6.26 -36.58
CA LYS A 593 -63.13 6.60 -37.75
C LYS A 593 -63.84 7.95 -37.58
N ASN A 594 -63.85 8.74 -38.65
CA ASN A 594 -64.43 10.08 -38.72
C ASN A 594 -63.85 11.11 -37.73
N LYS A 595 -62.71 10.83 -37.08
CA LYS A 595 -62.04 11.77 -36.19
C LYS A 595 -60.79 12.38 -36.81
N THR A 596 -60.57 13.66 -36.54
CA THR A 596 -59.24 14.25 -36.73
C THR A 596 -58.34 13.80 -35.59
N LEU A 597 -57.16 13.29 -35.92
CA LEU A 597 -56.19 12.78 -34.95
C LEU A 597 -54.95 13.69 -34.86
N TYR A 598 -54.24 13.62 -33.74
CA TYR A 598 -52.82 13.99 -33.63
C TYR A 598 -52.05 12.87 -32.92
N VAL A 599 -50.72 12.95 -32.90
CA VAL A 599 -49.86 11.87 -32.38
C VAL A 599 -48.95 12.41 -31.29
N ILE A 600 -48.80 11.64 -30.21
CA ILE A 600 -47.72 11.80 -29.23
C ILE A 600 -46.74 10.65 -29.45
N SER A 601 -45.46 10.96 -29.64
CA SER A 601 -44.38 9.97 -29.57
C SER A 601 -43.82 9.95 -28.15
N ARG A 602 -43.73 8.75 -27.58
CA ARG A 602 -43.34 8.49 -26.20
C ARG A 602 -42.19 7.48 -26.13
N TYR A 603 -41.14 7.81 -25.38
CA TYR A 603 -40.15 6.84 -24.90
C TYR A 603 -40.37 6.55 -23.42
N SER A 604 -40.40 5.28 -23.02
CA SER A 604 -40.74 4.85 -21.65
C SER A 604 -39.83 3.74 -21.12
N SER A 605 -39.72 3.66 -19.79
CA SER A 605 -39.00 2.57 -19.10
C SER A 605 -39.77 1.25 -19.08
N ASP A 606 -41.10 1.30 -19.27
CA ASP A 606 -42.00 0.15 -19.32
C ASP A 606 -42.61 -0.05 -20.73
N LYS A 607 -42.91 -1.30 -21.08
CA LYS A 607 -43.41 -1.72 -22.39
C LYS A 607 -44.82 -1.18 -22.71
N ASN A 608 -45.66 -0.95 -21.71
CA ASN A 608 -47.01 -0.41 -21.89
C ASN A 608 -47.02 1.12 -22.05
N ALA A 609 -45.87 1.75 -21.78
CA ALA A 609 -45.64 3.20 -21.85
C ALA A 609 -46.32 4.06 -20.77
N ASP A 610 -46.60 3.47 -19.60
CA ASP A 610 -47.25 4.16 -18.47
C ASP A 610 -46.27 4.61 -17.36
N SER A 611 -45.01 4.17 -17.40
CA SER A 611 -43.98 4.51 -16.40
C SER A 611 -42.77 5.24 -16.99
N GLN A 612 -42.30 6.25 -16.24
CA GLN A 612 -41.12 7.09 -16.50
C GLN A 612 -40.90 7.39 -17.99
N TYR A 613 -41.71 8.28 -18.55
CA TYR A 613 -41.71 8.56 -19.97
C TYR A 613 -41.20 9.97 -20.34
N ILE A 614 -40.79 10.13 -21.60
CA ILE A 614 -40.50 11.41 -22.27
C ILE A 614 -41.36 11.46 -23.54
N ASP A 615 -42.11 12.54 -23.69
CA ASP A 615 -43.07 12.73 -24.77
C ASP A 615 -42.67 13.90 -25.68
N ILE A 616 -43.02 13.79 -26.96
CA ILE A 616 -43.33 14.94 -27.81
C ILE A 616 -44.71 14.74 -28.46
N GLN A 617 -45.54 15.77 -28.32
CA GLN A 617 -46.78 15.91 -29.10
C GLN A 617 -46.47 16.55 -30.46
N PHE A 618 -46.88 15.88 -31.54
CA PHE A 618 -46.88 16.45 -32.87
C PHE A 618 -48.20 17.16 -33.13
N ASN A 619 -48.14 18.47 -33.40
CA ASN A 619 -49.34 19.29 -33.67
C ASN A 619 -49.90 19.09 -35.10
N HIS A 620 -49.36 18.15 -35.88
CA HIS A 620 -49.88 17.77 -37.19
C HIS A 620 -51.24 17.08 -37.04
N LYS A 621 -52.27 17.62 -37.69
CA LYS A 621 -53.62 17.05 -37.67
C LYS A 621 -53.81 16.09 -38.84
N ILE A 622 -54.09 14.83 -38.53
CA ILE A 622 -54.44 13.80 -39.49
C ILE A 622 -55.97 13.77 -39.60
N THR A 623 -56.51 14.37 -40.66
CA THR A 623 -57.96 14.38 -40.94
C THR A 623 -58.39 13.10 -41.66
N PRO A 624 -59.61 12.58 -41.43
CA PRO A 624 -60.16 11.50 -42.23
C PRO A 624 -60.30 11.93 -43.69
N VAL A 625 -59.98 11.04 -44.63
CA VAL A 625 -60.54 11.13 -45.98
C VAL A 625 -62.05 10.96 -45.84
N VAL A 626 -62.80 12.00 -46.23
CA VAL A 626 -64.26 11.94 -46.26
C VAL A 626 -64.65 10.98 -47.38
N ASN A 627 -65.08 9.78 -47.02
CA ASN A 627 -65.55 8.75 -47.96
C ASN A 627 -66.85 9.22 -48.64
N ASN A 628 -66.71 10.03 -49.69
CA ASN A 628 -67.78 10.62 -50.49
C ASN A 628 -68.50 9.62 -51.43
N THR A 629 -68.39 8.32 -51.15
CA THR A 629 -69.01 7.22 -51.89
C THR A 629 -70.53 7.33 -51.97
N ILE A 630 -71.17 7.99 -50.99
CA ILE A 630 -72.63 8.21 -50.97
C ILE A 630 -73.08 9.17 -52.08
N ASN A 631 -72.25 10.15 -52.45
CA ASN A 631 -72.60 11.21 -53.40
C ASN A 631 -71.90 11.03 -54.77
N GLY A 632 -71.19 9.91 -54.96
CA GLY A 632 -70.43 9.61 -56.18
C GLY A 632 -69.28 10.58 -56.46
N ASN A 633 -68.84 11.38 -55.48
CA ASN A 633 -67.68 12.27 -55.60
C ASN A 633 -66.40 11.47 -55.36
N ILE A 634 -65.76 11.06 -56.46
CA ILE A 634 -64.57 10.20 -56.51
C ILE A 634 -63.65 10.66 -57.64
N GLY A 635 -62.34 10.41 -57.51
CA GLY A 635 -61.36 10.80 -58.51
C GLY A 635 -60.06 10.02 -58.38
N HIS A 636 -59.19 10.16 -59.37
CA HIS A 636 -57.84 9.60 -59.36
C HIS A 636 -56.87 10.55 -60.09
N MET A 637 -55.62 10.60 -59.62
CA MET A 637 -54.52 11.29 -60.30
C MET A 637 -53.72 10.24 -61.06
N ASP A 638 -53.83 10.22 -62.38
CA ASP A 638 -53.10 9.27 -63.24
C ASP A 638 -51.63 9.68 -63.42
N SER A 639 -51.33 10.99 -63.34
CA SER A 639 -49.97 11.51 -63.41
C SER A 639 -49.86 12.89 -62.77
N GLN A 640 -48.87 13.05 -61.88
CA GLN A 640 -48.44 14.33 -61.32
C GLN A 640 -46.91 14.37 -61.35
N ILE A 641 -46.34 15.00 -62.39
CA ILE A 641 -44.90 14.99 -62.67
C ILE A 641 -44.36 16.41 -62.82
N SER A 642 -43.34 16.74 -62.02
CA SER A 642 -42.59 18.00 -62.13
C SER A 642 -41.28 17.77 -62.90
N ASP A 643 -40.99 18.62 -63.88
CA ASP A 643 -39.70 18.66 -64.59
C ASP A 643 -38.82 19.87 -64.17
N GLY A 644 -39.16 20.53 -63.06
CA GLY A 644 -38.48 21.73 -62.57
C GLY A 644 -38.82 23.02 -63.34
N LYS A 645 -39.57 22.94 -64.44
CA LYS A 645 -40.14 24.11 -65.17
C LYS A 645 -41.66 24.06 -65.24
N THR A 646 -42.22 22.87 -65.32
CA THR A 646 -43.67 22.61 -65.40
C THR A 646 -44.09 21.46 -64.49
N LEU A 647 -45.35 21.53 -64.05
CA LEU A 647 -46.06 20.44 -63.38
C LEU A 647 -47.11 19.90 -64.36
N LYS A 648 -46.93 18.66 -64.82
CA LYS A 648 -47.88 17.94 -65.69
C LYS A 648 -48.87 17.20 -64.81
N LEU A 649 -50.16 17.43 -65.05
CA LEU A 649 -51.28 16.89 -64.28
C LEU A 649 -52.23 16.17 -65.24
N SER A 650 -52.56 14.92 -64.96
CA SER A 650 -53.64 14.19 -65.64
C SER A 650 -54.34 13.24 -64.70
N GLY A 651 -55.65 13.10 -64.86
CA GLY A 651 -56.47 12.29 -63.97
C GLY A 651 -57.94 12.34 -64.35
N TRP A 652 -58.80 12.02 -63.40
CA TRP A 652 -60.25 12.15 -63.53
C TRP A 652 -60.93 12.47 -62.18
N HIS A 653 -62.09 13.11 -62.25
CA HIS A 653 -62.97 13.38 -61.10
C HIS A 653 -64.43 13.28 -61.55
N THR A 654 -65.19 12.38 -60.94
CA THR A 654 -66.64 12.24 -61.12
C THR A 654 -67.38 12.71 -59.87
N ALA A 655 -68.56 13.32 -60.01
CA ALA A 655 -69.47 13.61 -58.90
C ALA A 655 -70.91 13.71 -59.39
N ASN A 656 -71.89 13.12 -58.67
CA ASN A 656 -73.31 13.29 -59.02
C ASN A 656 -73.74 14.76 -58.91
N GLU A 657 -73.23 15.45 -57.90
CA GLU A 657 -73.46 16.87 -57.65
C GLU A 657 -72.72 17.81 -58.61
N SER A 658 -71.95 17.29 -59.59
CA SER A 658 -71.42 18.13 -60.68
C SER A 658 -72.51 18.63 -61.65
N THR A 659 -73.74 18.13 -61.51
CA THR A 659 -74.93 18.65 -62.19
C THR A 659 -75.05 20.17 -62.00
N ASN A 660 -75.21 20.92 -63.10
CA ASN A 660 -75.25 22.39 -63.14
C ASN A 660 -73.96 23.11 -62.65
N LYS A 661 -72.81 22.44 -62.65
CA LYS A 661 -71.49 23.03 -62.30
C LYS A 661 -70.54 23.01 -63.51
N PRO A 662 -70.71 23.90 -64.50
CA PRO A 662 -69.99 23.86 -65.78
C PRO A 662 -68.50 24.23 -65.70
N TYR A 663 -68.00 24.68 -64.54
CA TYR A 663 -66.61 25.06 -64.37
C TYR A 663 -65.85 23.99 -63.59
N HIS A 664 -64.74 23.52 -64.17
CA HIS A 664 -63.81 22.58 -63.55
C HIS A 664 -62.46 23.28 -63.36
N TYR A 665 -61.94 23.17 -62.14
CA TYR A 665 -60.68 23.74 -61.71
C TYR A 665 -59.78 22.68 -61.09
N LEU A 666 -58.48 22.76 -61.37
CA LEU A 666 -57.44 22.16 -60.52
C LEU A 666 -56.82 23.26 -59.68
N ILE A 667 -56.70 23.02 -58.38
CA ILE A 667 -56.15 23.94 -57.40
C ILE A 667 -54.91 23.29 -56.81
N ILE A 668 -53.76 23.95 -56.98
CA ILE A 668 -52.48 23.51 -56.40
C ILE A 668 -52.35 24.15 -55.02
N MET A 669 -52.21 23.28 -54.02
CA MET A 669 -52.19 23.63 -52.61
C MET A 669 -50.80 23.42 -52.03
N ASP A 670 -50.38 24.30 -51.13
CA ASP A 670 -49.19 24.14 -50.31
C ASP A 670 -49.45 23.06 -49.25
N ARG A 671 -48.67 21.97 -49.24
CA ARG A 671 -48.87 20.85 -48.29
C ARG A 671 -48.60 21.23 -46.84
N ASN A 672 -47.77 22.26 -46.60
CA ASN A 672 -47.32 22.67 -45.27
C ASN A 672 -48.27 23.71 -44.65
N THR A 673 -48.72 24.69 -45.44
CA THR A 673 -49.62 25.76 -44.96
C THR A 673 -51.10 25.50 -45.26
N ASN A 674 -51.40 24.50 -46.09
CA ASN A 674 -52.75 24.19 -46.60
C ASN A 674 -53.42 25.36 -47.35
N THR A 675 -52.63 26.24 -47.97
CA THR A 675 -53.12 27.42 -48.71
C THR A 675 -53.10 27.19 -50.22
N GLU A 676 -54.09 27.75 -50.92
CA GLU A 676 -54.12 27.79 -52.39
C GLU A 676 -52.93 28.60 -52.94
N ILE A 677 -52.09 27.97 -53.77
CA ILE A 677 -50.98 28.64 -54.47
C ILE A 677 -51.43 29.12 -55.86
N LYS A 678 -52.22 28.29 -56.55
CA LYS A 678 -52.59 28.52 -57.96
C LYS A 678 -53.81 27.70 -58.37
N ARG A 679 -54.74 28.33 -59.08
CA ARG A 679 -55.93 27.70 -59.66
C ARG A 679 -55.86 27.72 -61.19
N ILE A 680 -56.23 26.62 -61.81
CA ILE A 680 -56.15 26.38 -63.25
C ILE A 680 -57.51 25.87 -63.73
N LYS A 681 -58.17 26.61 -64.61
CA LYS A 681 -59.38 26.14 -65.28
C LYS A 681 -59.01 25.04 -66.26
N VAL A 682 -59.72 23.91 -66.23
CA VAL A 682 -59.49 22.77 -67.11
C VAL A 682 -60.75 22.46 -67.93
N THR A 683 -60.55 21.84 -69.09
CA THR A 683 -61.63 21.32 -69.93
C THR A 683 -61.74 19.82 -69.72
N ASN A 684 -62.96 19.32 -69.51
CA ASN A 684 -63.17 17.90 -69.30
C ASN A 684 -62.90 17.09 -70.57
N THR A 685 -62.20 15.97 -70.44
CA THR A 685 -61.94 15.02 -71.52
C THR A 685 -62.75 13.74 -71.31
N LYS A 686 -63.02 13.02 -72.41
CA LYS A 686 -63.75 11.75 -72.32
C LYS A 686 -62.93 10.65 -71.64
N ARG A 687 -63.58 9.85 -70.79
CA ARG A 687 -63.03 8.70 -70.08
C ARG A 687 -64.01 7.54 -70.08
N THR A 688 -63.96 6.74 -71.15
CA THR A 688 -64.82 5.57 -71.33
C THR A 688 -64.55 4.48 -70.29
N ASP A 689 -63.31 4.34 -69.85
CA ASP A 689 -62.89 3.49 -68.74
C ASP A 689 -63.58 3.86 -67.42
N VAL A 690 -63.58 5.16 -67.09
CA VAL A 690 -64.25 5.69 -65.89
C VAL A 690 -65.78 5.57 -66.00
N HIS A 691 -66.34 5.79 -67.20
CA HIS A 691 -67.78 5.57 -67.43
C HIS A 691 -68.19 4.10 -67.30
N ASN A 692 -67.38 3.17 -67.79
CA ASN A 692 -67.67 1.74 -67.66
C ASN A 692 -67.58 1.27 -66.20
N ALA A 693 -66.67 1.84 -65.41
CA ALA A 693 -66.56 1.56 -63.98
C ALA A 693 -67.68 2.22 -63.13
N TYR A 694 -68.13 3.42 -63.54
CA TYR A 694 -69.08 4.23 -62.78
C TYR A 694 -70.22 4.81 -63.66
N PRO A 695 -71.00 3.97 -64.36
CA PRO A 695 -71.94 4.44 -65.40
C PRO A 695 -73.06 5.32 -64.85
N ASN A 696 -73.39 5.14 -63.58
CA ASN A 696 -74.48 5.85 -62.90
C ASN A 696 -74.08 7.26 -62.40
N ILE A 697 -72.81 7.69 -62.55
CA ILE A 697 -72.36 9.00 -62.09
C ILE A 697 -72.46 10.02 -63.23
N TYR A 698 -73.15 11.15 -62.98
CA TYR A 698 -73.57 12.14 -63.99
C TYR A 698 -72.48 12.52 -65.01
N ASN A 699 -71.29 12.92 -64.54
CA ASN A 699 -70.19 13.35 -65.41
C ASN A 699 -69.15 12.26 -65.69
N SER A 700 -69.40 10.99 -65.35
CA SER A 700 -68.43 9.88 -65.45
C SER A 700 -67.75 9.78 -66.83
N LEU A 701 -68.51 9.91 -67.92
CA LEU A 701 -68.00 9.91 -69.28
C LEU A 701 -67.12 11.13 -69.61
N ASN A 702 -67.37 12.28 -68.99
CA ASN A 702 -66.65 13.55 -69.22
C ASN A 702 -65.97 13.99 -67.91
N SER A 703 -65.19 13.09 -67.32
CA SER A 703 -64.56 13.25 -66.00
C SER A 703 -63.06 13.51 -66.04
N GLY A 704 -62.43 13.22 -67.18
CA GLY A 704 -60.99 13.34 -67.34
C GLY A 704 -60.50 14.78 -67.37
N PHE A 705 -59.25 14.98 -66.99
CA PHE A 705 -58.52 16.23 -67.19
C PHE A 705 -57.07 15.94 -67.56
N SER A 706 -56.47 16.86 -68.33
CA SER A 706 -55.03 16.89 -68.57
C SER A 706 -54.59 18.33 -68.76
N THR A 707 -53.52 18.75 -68.08
CA THR A 707 -52.96 20.11 -68.19
C THR A 707 -51.47 20.14 -67.83
N THR A 708 -50.78 21.19 -68.29
CA THR A 708 -49.37 21.46 -67.95
C THR A 708 -49.27 22.86 -67.36
N VAL A 709 -48.91 22.93 -66.09
CA VAL A 709 -48.85 24.19 -65.33
C VAL A 709 -47.40 24.68 -65.28
N LYS A 710 -47.12 25.87 -65.82
CA LYS A 710 -45.82 26.52 -65.61
C LYS A 710 -45.63 26.81 -64.12
N LEU A 711 -44.51 26.35 -63.58
CA LEU A 711 -44.12 26.61 -62.19
C LEU A 711 -43.78 28.09 -62.01
N THR A 712 -44.07 28.61 -60.82
CA THR A 712 -43.83 30.01 -60.45
C THR A 712 -42.98 30.08 -59.18
N ASN A 713 -42.29 31.19 -58.93
CA ASN A 713 -41.36 31.31 -57.79
C ASN A 713 -42.02 31.02 -56.43
N ASN A 714 -43.32 31.30 -56.28
CA ASN A 714 -44.11 30.98 -55.08
C ASN A 714 -44.42 29.48 -54.89
N MET A 715 -44.07 28.62 -55.85
CA MET A 715 -44.15 27.16 -55.78
C MET A 715 -42.79 26.51 -55.45
N LYS A 716 -41.68 27.21 -55.68
CA LYS A 716 -40.34 26.63 -55.55
C LYS A 716 -39.99 26.34 -54.09
N GLY A 717 -39.37 25.18 -53.83
CA GLY A 717 -39.04 24.71 -52.50
C GLY A 717 -40.24 24.22 -51.68
N LYS A 718 -41.43 24.11 -52.29
CA LYS A 718 -42.64 23.62 -51.63
C LYS A 718 -42.94 22.18 -52.01
N ASN A 719 -43.49 21.43 -51.05
CA ASN A 719 -44.23 20.22 -51.35
C ASN A 719 -45.69 20.63 -51.65
N VAL A 720 -46.25 20.17 -52.78
CA VAL A 720 -47.61 20.55 -53.20
C VAL A 720 -48.50 19.33 -53.38
N TYR A 721 -49.80 19.51 -53.16
CA TYR A 721 -50.83 18.54 -53.53
C TYR A 721 -51.89 19.23 -54.40
N VAL A 722 -52.75 18.45 -55.08
CA VAL A 722 -53.78 18.98 -55.97
C VAL A 722 -55.19 18.66 -55.44
N LEU A 723 -56.07 19.65 -55.55
CA LEU A 723 -57.51 19.56 -55.35
C LEU A 723 -58.19 19.76 -56.72
N SER A 724 -59.09 18.86 -57.11
CA SER A 724 -60.02 19.10 -58.23
C SER A 724 -61.35 19.66 -57.70
N ARG A 725 -61.92 20.63 -58.42
CA ARG A 725 -63.14 21.35 -58.04
C ARG A 725 -64.10 21.51 -59.21
N TYR A 726 -65.34 21.05 -59.05
CA TYR A 726 -66.48 21.48 -59.86
C TYR A 726 -67.24 22.62 -59.19
N THR A 727 -67.73 23.58 -59.97
CA THR A 727 -68.41 24.78 -59.43
C THR A 727 -69.35 25.42 -60.45
N SER A 728 -70.41 26.08 -59.95
CA SER A 728 -71.31 26.91 -60.76
C SER A 728 -70.84 28.36 -60.88
N ASP A 729 -69.84 28.78 -60.11
CA ASP A 729 -69.26 30.12 -60.11
C ASP A 729 -68.16 30.24 -61.17
N PRO A 730 -68.23 31.20 -62.12
CA PRO A 730 -67.16 31.44 -63.09
C PRO A 730 -65.78 31.67 -62.47
N ALA A 731 -65.69 32.25 -61.27
CA ALA A 731 -64.43 32.46 -60.55
C ALA A 731 -63.98 31.22 -59.73
N GLY A 732 -64.90 30.29 -59.46
CA GLY A 732 -64.67 29.01 -58.79
C GLY A 732 -64.54 29.05 -57.26
N ASN A 733 -65.11 30.07 -56.62
CA ASN A 733 -65.09 30.28 -55.17
C ASN A 733 -66.34 29.74 -54.46
N LEU A 734 -67.49 29.70 -55.14
CA LEU A 734 -68.78 29.36 -54.52
C LEU A 734 -69.37 28.05 -55.05
N ASN A 735 -70.27 27.44 -54.26
CA ASN A 735 -71.07 26.27 -54.63
C ASN A 735 -70.21 25.13 -55.23
N THR A 736 -69.17 24.72 -54.50
CA THR A 736 -68.09 23.85 -54.99
C THR A 736 -68.33 22.38 -54.65
N ILE A 737 -67.78 21.47 -55.47
CA ILE A 737 -67.65 20.04 -55.18
C ILE A 737 -66.19 19.68 -55.38
N ASP A 738 -65.57 19.25 -54.29
CA ASP A 738 -64.12 19.19 -54.13
C ASP A 738 -63.65 17.73 -53.97
N TYR A 739 -62.58 17.36 -54.66
CA TYR A 739 -61.90 16.07 -54.54
C TYR A 739 -60.39 16.26 -54.36
N TYR A 740 -59.87 15.84 -53.20
CA TYR A 740 -58.49 16.01 -52.80
C TYR A 740 -57.66 14.80 -53.24
N PHE A 741 -56.66 15.00 -54.10
CA PHE A 741 -55.73 13.93 -54.47
C PHE A 741 -54.65 13.82 -53.40
N GLY A 742 -54.45 12.60 -52.86
CA GLY A 742 -53.41 12.34 -51.85
C GLY A 742 -51.97 12.40 -52.39
N GLN A 743 -51.78 12.48 -53.71
CA GLN A 743 -50.45 12.52 -54.32
C GLN A 743 -49.79 13.88 -54.10
N THR A 744 -48.62 13.86 -53.45
CA THR A 744 -47.78 15.04 -53.24
C THR A 744 -46.62 15.10 -54.25
N THR A 745 -46.05 16.29 -54.45
CA THR A 745 -44.87 16.48 -55.32
C THR A 745 -44.03 17.65 -54.83
N PHE A 746 -42.75 17.42 -54.60
CA PHE A 746 -41.81 18.47 -54.26
C PHE A 746 -41.36 19.24 -55.51
N ILE A 747 -41.34 20.57 -55.41
CA ILE A 747 -40.96 21.47 -56.50
C ILE A 747 -39.53 21.99 -56.25
N ASN A 748 -38.56 21.41 -56.97
CA ASN A 748 -37.14 21.79 -56.94
C ASN A 748 -36.84 23.20 -57.46
#